data_AF-A0A3D1DPZ7-F1
#
_entry.id   AF-A0A3D1DPZ7-F1
#
_cell.length_a   1.000
_cell.length_b   1.000
_cell.length_c   1.000
_cell.angle_alpha   90.00
_cell.angle_beta   90.00
_cell.angle_gamma   90.00
#
_symmetry.space_group_name_H-M   'P 1'
#
loop_
_entity.id
_entity.type
_entity.pdbx_description
1 polymer ?
#
loop_
_entity_poly.entity_id
_entity_poly.type
_entity_poly.pdbx_seq_one_letter_code
_entity_poly.pdbx_strand_id
1 'polypeptide(L)'
;DVGLFSGALNAPEARAIYALATAAKPRCDLGAAAKLIQLHRRQSPVPVTIGNRKWKYASRDPGDGQPFVVLSEDGSGVTTSLRPSVVSFAASHRFLDSGNSAQLRWAVTEDTTEIRITPLARPVEQTSGTLTITPDQTTQYEITARNDHGTSRATMTVHVDYRFGRPRISEFMASNASSHLDDDGDASDWIELHNAGPKLANTAHLFLTDEIDNPTKWPVPGMIMEPDESIVIFASGKDRRDIGSQLHTNFKLRAKGEYLALVYSTGLTTEMVSFFGRRYPKQKRGVSFGMDTSGATGPLSASTPSGRNGEVVTGSLDAVRFSHKRSLCTAPLQLILSSDSPSSAIYFTTDGTKPTPATSRRYRGPITIGTTTVIRAVAFRERMRHSPISTHTYIFPETAMRQPELPAGFPETWETFPADYAMDPRVTEDPSYRADLLKGFRAIPTMSISMPQTDLFGPRGIYSHPMDHGTDWEKASSLELIQPDGSDGFQIDCGLRIYGGFGRNRRFPKHSLRVLFKGIYGATRLNFPLFPGSDATTSFDTLILRGGFNNSWQAGSSRSQHLRDEFIRRSQLAMGQPASHGMFVHLYLNGLYWGVYNLVERPSGAFAAAYLGGERDEYDALNSGKAIDGTTEAWRKMHDVAGKATPDNVLETLGPFVNLDNLIDYMLVNFYGGNDDWDGHNWYAARKREPGAGFHFFCWDSERTLENAGGDNKTRTNNRNNPSGLFNQLLRHPAFRQRVLSRVRLHCFDNGVLTPTRAAARYAAMATEINDAIVAESARWGDAQRDSSLTRNDDWIPERDRLLNAWFPERTRVLLEQLNDVGNLGYIKSPDLKVTDDAIEILATTGTVYFTTDDSDPRRDDGTPNPTATIVKGFTVESELLPKSSEWKYLDNGSDQGTGWREPGFDDSRWKS
;
A
#
# COMPACT_ATOMS: atom_id res chain seq x y z
N ASP A 1 2.35 1.73 -43.47
CA ASP A 1 1.96 2.63 -42.37
C ASP A 1 2.04 1.94 -41.01
N VAL A 2 2.55 2.65 -39.98
CA VAL A 2 2.78 2.17 -38.60
C VAL A 2 1.66 2.68 -37.67
N GLY A 3 0.43 2.78 -38.17
CA GLY A 3 -0.70 3.38 -37.44
C GLY A 3 -1.42 2.50 -36.42
N LEU A 4 -0.97 1.25 -36.22
CA LEU A 4 -1.63 0.27 -35.34
C LEU A 4 -1.02 0.16 -33.93
N PHE A 5 0.07 0.88 -33.64
CA PHE A 5 0.72 0.89 -32.34
C PHE A 5 0.99 2.33 -31.92
N SER A 6 0.66 2.68 -30.68
CA SER A 6 0.85 4.03 -30.12
C SER A 6 2.32 4.40 -29.83
N GLY A 7 3.27 3.76 -30.52
CA GLY A 7 4.72 4.01 -30.44
C GLY A 7 5.45 3.34 -31.61
N ALA A 8 6.57 3.92 -32.05
CA ALA A 8 7.37 3.39 -33.15
C ALA A 8 8.03 2.06 -32.77
N LEU A 9 7.84 1.03 -33.60
CA LEU A 9 8.49 -0.27 -33.42
C LEU A 9 10.02 -0.13 -33.55
N ASN A 10 10.78 -0.72 -32.63
CA ASN A 10 12.22 -0.78 -32.80
C ASN A 10 12.62 -1.80 -33.88
N ALA A 11 13.84 -1.67 -34.42
CA ALA A 11 14.31 -2.51 -35.51
C ALA A 11 14.30 -4.04 -35.24
N PRO A 12 14.47 -4.51 -33.98
CA PRO A 12 14.20 -5.91 -33.61
C PRO A 12 12.73 -6.33 -33.73
N GLU A 13 11.79 -5.51 -33.25
CA GLU A 13 10.34 -5.79 -33.30
C GLU A 13 9.80 -5.81 -34.73
N ALA A 14 10.22 -4.86 -35.56
CA ALA A 14 9.87 -4.82 -36.98
C ALA A 14 10.40 -6.08 -37.72
N ARG A 15 11.61 -6.54 -37.37
CA ARG A 15 12.18 -7.79 -37.91
C ARG A 15 11.44 -9.04 -37.44
N ALA A 16 10.98 -9.08 -36.19
CA ALA A 16 10.20 -10.21 -35.68
C ALA A 16 8.83 -10.32 -36.36
N ILE A 17 8.17 -9.20 -36.61
CA ILE A 17 6.90 -9.13 -37.37
C ILE A 17 7.12 -9.58 -38.82
N TYR A 18 8.20 -9.12 -39.46
CA TYR A 18 8.56 -9.55 -40.82
C TYR A 18 8.88 -11.04 -40.90
N ALA A 19 9.58 -11.60 -39.91
CA ALA A 19 9.93 -13.02 -39.84
C ALA A 19 8.71 -13.93 -39.58
N LEU A 20 7.72 -13.46 -38.81
CA LEU A 20 6.44 -14.15 -38.61
C LEU A 20 5.61 -14.22 -39.91
N ALA A 21 5.70 -13.20 -40.76
CA ALA A 21 4.92 -13.10 -41.99
C ALA A 21 5.50 -13.88 -43.18
N THR A 22 6.74 -14.37 -43.09
CA THR A 22 7.49 -14.87 -44.28
C THR A 22 8.14 -16.25 -44.13
N ALA A 23 8.09 -16.91 -42.96
CA ALA A 23 8.79 -18.17 -42.73
C ALA A 23 7.92 -19.43 -42.96
N ALA A 24 8.36 -20.30 -43.90
CA ALA A 24 7.67 -21.55 -44.26
C ALA A 24 7.73 -22.68 -43.19
N LYS A 25 8.51 -22.53 -42.10
CA LYS A 25 8.50 -23.43 -40.93
C LYS A 25 8.88 -22.66 -39.65
N PRO A 26 8.06 -22.64 -38.58
CA PRO A 26 8.29 -21.76 -37.44
C PRO A 26 9.23 -22.41 -36.39
N ARG A 27 10.29 -21.70 -36.02
CA ARG A 27 10.83 -21.74 -34.64
C ARG A 27 10.45 -20.42 -33.99
N CYS A 28 9.28 -20.38 -33.37
CA CYS A 28 8.78 -19.16 -32.72
C CYS A 28 9.59 -18.84 -31.47
N ASP A 29 9.97 -17.57 -31.31
CA ASP A 29 10.21 -17.00 -29.98
C ASP A 29 8.85 -16.68 -29.35
N LEU A 30 8.38 -17.61 -28.51
CA LEU A 30 7.10 -17.52 -27.82
C LEU A 30 7.02 -16.30 -26.87
N GLY A 31 8.17 -15.73 -26.47
CA GLY A 31 8.22 -14.53 -25.62
C GLY A 31 7.81 -13.26 -26.35
N ALA A 32 8.20 -13.11 -27.62
CA ALA A 32 7.84 -11.95 -28.45
C ALA A 32 6.36 -11.96 -28.84
N ALA A 33 5.82 -13.13 -29.18
CA ALA A 33 4.39 -13.31 -29.47
C ALA A 33 3.52 -13.08 -28.22
N ALA A 34 3.96 -13.53 -27.05
CA ALA A 34 3.27 -13.27 -25.79
C ALA A 34 3.22 -11.77 -25.43
N LYS A 35 4.28 -11.01 -25.72
CA LYS A 35 4.33 -9.55 -25.49
C LYS A 35 3.36 -8.77 -26.38
N LEU A 36 3.25 -9.15 -27.65
CA LEU A 36 2.27 -8.58 -28.60
C LEU A 36 0.82 -8.87 -28.20
N ILE A 37 0.53 -10.09 -27.75
CA ILE A 37 -0.79 -10.49 -27.21
C ILE A 37 -1.11 -9.72 -25.92
N GLN A 38 -0.11 -9.44 -25.08
CA GLN A 38 -0.27 -8.70 -23.83
C GLN A 38 -0.52 -7.21 -24.05
N LEU A 39 0.11 -6.60 -25.05
CA LEU A 39 -0.13 -5.20 -25.46
C LEU A 39 -1.57 -5.01 -25.95
N HIS A 40 -2.08 -5.97 -26.74
CA HIS A 40 -3.42 -5.90 -27.34
C HIS A 40 -4.56 -6.25 -26.35
N ARG A 41 -4.31 -7.13 -25.36
CA ARG A 41 -5.29 -7.46 -24.30
C ARG A 41 -5.73 -6.25 -23.46
N ARG A 42 -4.97 -5.14 -23.44
CA ARG A 42 -5.30 -3.93 -22.66
C ARG A 42 -6.48 -3.12 -23.24
N GLN A 43 -6.98 -3.41 -24.45
CA GLN A 43 -7.90 -2.49 -25.16
C GLN A 43 -9.26 -3.05 -25.65
N SER A 44 -9.64 -4.34 -25.51
CA SER A 44 -11.02 -4.80 -25.84
C SER A 44 -11.40 -6.18 -25.23
N PRO A 45 -12.63 -6.45 -24.69
CA PRO A 45 -12.85 -7.55 -23.75
C PRO A 45 -13.64 -8.82 -24.20
N VAL A 46 -13.87 -9.17 -25.49
CA VAL A 46 -14.68 -10.40 -25.81
C VAL A 46 -13.92 -11.53 -26.56
N PRO A 47 -13.88 -12.80 -26.09
CA PRO A 47 -13.29 -13.96 -26.79
C PRO A 47 -14.32 -14.85 -27.53
N VAL A 48 -13.92 -15.53 -28.63
CA VAL A 48 -14.69 -16.61 -29.31
C VAL A 48 -13.85 -17.90 -29.42
N THR A 49 -14.46 -19.07 -29.32
CA THR A 49 -13.78 -20.38 -29.33
C THR A 49 -13.92 -21.11 -30.68
N ILE A 50 -12.83 -21.68 -31.21
CA ILE A 50 -12.84 -22.60 -32.36
C ILE A 50 -11.96 -23.82 -32.00
N GLY A 51 -12.57 -25.01 -31.97
CA GLY A 51 -12.01 -26.22 -31.33
C GLY A 51 -11.89 -26.06 -29.79
N ASN A 52 -10.85 -26.62 -29.17
CA ASN A 52 -10.55 -26.47 -27.73
C ASN A 52 -9.77 -25.17 -27.39
N ARG A 53 -9.82 -24.12 -28.23
CA ARG A 53 -9.05 -22.88 -28.01
C ARG A 53 -9.85 -21.60 -28.34
N LYS A 54 -9.60 -20.55 -27.56
CA LYS A 54 -10.22 -19.20 -27.66
C LYS A 54 -9.34 -18.23 -28.45
N TRP A 55 -9.95 -17.49 -29.38
CA TRP A 55 -9.39 -16.53 -30.32
C TRP A 55 -10.07 -15.14 -30.18
N LYS A 56 -9.40 -14.07 -30.63
CA LYS A 56 -9.91 -12.68 -30.67
C LYS A 56 -9.51 -12.03 -32.00
N TYR A 57 -10.48 -11.51 -32.78
CA TYR A 57 -10.24 -10.62 -33.94
C TYR A 57 -11.31 -9.52 -34.03
N ALA A 58 -10.87 -8.29 -34.37
CA ALA A 58 -11.29 -7.43 -35.48
C ALA A 58 -11.16 -5.92 -35.13
N SER A 59 -10.29 -5.17 -35.81
CA SER A 59 -10.47 -3.72 -36.03
C SER A 59 -10.87 -3.49 -37.48
N ARG A 60 -11.91 -2.70 -37.70
CA ARG A 60 -12.40 -2.30 -39.03
C ARG A 60 -11.57 -1.12 -39.57
N ASP A 61 -11.50 -1.00 -40.89
CA ASP A 61 -10.93 0.17 -41.57
C ASP A 61 -11.74 1.46 -41.22
N PRO A 62 -11.11 2.58 -40.82
CA PRO A 62 -11.81 3.83 -40.49
C PRO A 62 -12.50 4.52 -41.67
N GLY A 63 -12.13 4.21 -42.91
CA GLY A 63 -12.66 4.81 -44.13
C GLY A 63 -13.89 4.10 -44.71
N ASP A 64 -14.02 2.77 -44.53
CA ASP A 64 -15.11 1.99 -45.14
C ASP A 64 -15.76 0.91 -44.25
N GLY A 65 -15.22 0.66 -43.05
CA GLY A 65 -15.84 -0.22 -42.06
C GLY A 65 -15.68 -1.73 -42.27
N GLN A 66 -14.81 -2.22 -43.16
CA GLN A 66 -14.57 -3.67 -43.37
C GLN A 66 -13.45 -4.26 -42.48
N PRO A 67 -13.47 -5.58 -42.15
CA PRO A 67 -12.49 -6.23 -41.27
C PRO A 67 -11.18 -6.61 -41.99
N PHE A 68 -10.07 -6.52 -41.27
CA PHE A 68 -8.72 -6.58 -41.84
C PHE A 68 -8.08 -7.98 -41.95
N VAL A 69 -8.67 -9.11 -41.48
CA VAL A 69 -8.03 -10.44 -41.54
C VAL A 69 -9.04 -11.61 -41.65
N VAL A 70 -8.86 -12.53 -42.62
CA VAL A 70 -9.50 -13.87 -42.68
C VAL A 70 -8.44 -14.92 -43.09
N LEU A 71 -8.43 -16.11 -42.49
CA LEU A 71 -7.50 -17.22 -42.77
C LEU A 71 -8.17 -18.31 -43.65
N SER A 72 -7.44 -18.89 -44.62
CA SER A 72 -7.87 -20.10 -45.35
C SER A 72 -7.63 -21.38 -44.54
N GLU A 73 -8.41 -22.43 -44.79
CA GLU A 73 -8.37 -23.72 -44.05
C GLU A 73 -7.02 -24.46 -44.11
N ASP A 74 -6.15 -24.12 -45.06
CA ASP A 74 -4.84 -24.76 -45.27
C ASP A 74 -3.65 -23.90 -44.81
N GLY A 75 -3.90 -22.69 -44.30
CA GLY A 75 -2.87 -21.82 -43.70
C GLY A 75 -1.83 -21.29 -44.68
N SER A 76 -2.11 -21.27 -45.99
CA SER A 76 -1.14 -20.87 -47.03
C SER A 76 -1.15 -19.39 -47.41
N GLY A 77 -1.99 -18.54 -46.80
CA GLY A 77 -1.94 -17.09 -47.04
C GLY A 77 -2.75 -16.22 -46.09
N VAL A 78 -2.24 -15.02 -45.82
CA VAL A 78 -2.99 -13.89 -45.26
C VAL A 78 -3.36 -12.98 -46.43
N THR A 79 -4.64 -12.86 -46.76
CA THR A 79 -5.12 -11.81 -47.68
C THR A 79 -6.27 -11.03 -47.05
N THR A 80 -6.26 -9.73 -47.31
CA THR A 80 -7.15 -8.72 -46.70
C THR A 80 -7.95 -8.09 -47.84
N SER A 81 -9.19 -8.55 -48.06
CA SER A 81 -10.07 -8.09 -49.15
C SER A 81 -9.65 -8.54 -50.55
N LEU A 82 -10.65 -8.85 -51.41
CA LEU A 82 -10.43 -9.04 -52.86
C LEU A 82 -10.18 -7.70 -53.57
N ARG A 83 -10.41 -6.56 -52.89
CA ARG A 83 -10.15 -5.19 -53.37
C ARG A 83 -8.72 -4.76 -53.02
N PRO A 84 -8.08 -3.91 -53.83
CA PRO A 84 -6.74 -3.44 -53.52
C PRO A 84 -6.76 -2.52 -52.30
N SER A 85 -5.63 -2.35 -51.60
CA SER A 85 -5.50 -1.44 -50.45
C SER A 85 -4.42 -0.39 -50.68
N VAL A 86 -4.63 0.82 -50.15
CA VAL A 86 -3.59 1.86 -50.10
C VAL A 86 -2.74 1.63 -48.86
N VAL A 87 -1.53 1.10 -49.04
CA VAL A 87 -0.59 0.73 -47.97
C VAL A 87 0.08 1.96 -47.34
N SER A 88 0.29 3.01 -48.13
CA SER A 88 0.67 4.35 -47.65
C SER A 88 0.38 5.42 -48.68
N PHE A 89 0.06 6.63 -48.22
CA PHE A 89 -0.03 7.83 -49.06
C PHE A 89 0.35 9.08 -48.27
N ALA A 90 1.51 9.66 -48.59
CA ALA A 90 2.08 10.77 -47.83
C ALA A 90 2.81 11.79 -48.72
N ALA A 91 3.04 13.00 -48.20
CA ALA A 91 3.88 14.02 -48.84
C ALA A 91 5.14 14.25 -47.98
N SER A 92 6.30 14.51 -48.61
CA SER A 92 7.53 14.87 -47.89
C SER A 92 7.39 16.16 -47.09
N HIS A 93 6.57 17.09 -47.60
CA HIS A 93 6.15 18.31 -46.91
C HIS A 93 4.66 18.51 -47.15
N ARG A 94 3.88 18.64 -46.07
CA ARG A 94 2.43 18.92 -46.13
C ARG A 94 2.11 20.41 -46.14
N PHE A 95 3.10 21.26 -45.88
CA PHE A 95 2.99 22.72 -45.86
C PHE A 95 4.12 23.31 -46.67
N LEU A 96 3.79 24.14 -47.65
CA LEU A 96 4.72 24.74 -48.59
C LEU A 96 4.48 26.25 -48.65
N ASP A 97 5.54 27.02 -48.83
CA ASP A 97 5.43 28.38 -49.35
C ASP A 97 5.22 28.32 -50.87
N SER A 98 4.48 29.28 -51.41
CA SER A 98 4.23 29.34 -52.85
C SER A 98 5.52 29.29 -53.68
N GLY A 99 5.56 28.39 -54.67
CA GLY A 99 6.73 28.14 -55.52
C GLY A 99 7.64 26.99 -55.05
N ASN A 100 7.45 26.45 -53.84
CA ASN A 100 8.19 25.28 -53.36
C ASN A 100 7.53 23.96 -53.81
N SER A 101 8.31 22.87 -53.77
CA SER A 101 7.87 21.54 -54.18
C SER A 101 7.88 20.53 -53.03
N ALA A 102 7.04 19.50 -53.12
CA ALA A 102 7.03 18.34 -52.22
C ALA A 102 7.07 17.04 -53.02
N GLN A 103 7.48 15.94 -52.39
CA GLN A 103 7.42 14.60 -52.95
C GLN A 103 6.19 13.88 -52.40
N LEU A 104 5.19 13.59 -53.24
CA LEU A 104 4.20 12.57 -52.92
C LEU A 104 4.87 11.20 -52.91
N ARG A 105 4.50 10.34 -51.97
CA ARG A 105 4.97 8.96 -51.85
C ARG A 105 3.77 8.06 -51.62
N TRP A 106 3.70 6.95 -52.33
CA TRP A 106 2.61 5.99 -52.18
C TRP A 106 3.12 4.56 -52.21
N ALA A 107 2.32 3.67 -51.63
CA ALA A 107 2.37 2.24 -51.85
C ALA A 107 0.94 1.70 -51.82
N VAL A 108 0.61 0.81 -52.75
CA VAL A 108 -0.65 0.07 -52.84
C VAL A 108 -0.35 -1.43 -52.94
N THR A 109 -1.34 -2.28 -52.73
CA THR A 109 -1.16 -3.73 -52.85
C THR A 109 -0.90 -4.16 -54.29
N GLU A 110 -0.15 -5.25 -54.46
CA GLU A 110 0.31 -5.73 -55.78
C GLU A 110 -0.82 -6.15 -56.73
N ASP A 111 -1.99 -6.48 -56.19
CA ASP A 111 -3.20 -6.85 -56.93
C ASP A 111 -3.95 -5.63 -57.54
N THR A 112 -3.43 -4.42 -57.35
CA THR A 112 -3.99 -3.19 -57.94
C THR A 112 -3.76 -3.15 -59.45
N THR A 113 -4.82 -3.08 -60.25
CA THR A 113 -4.74 -2.99 -61.71
C THR A 113 -4.80 -1.55 -62.24
N GLU A 114 -5.29 -0.60 -61.44
CA GLU A 114 -5.33 0.83 -61.81
C GLU A 114 -5.06 1.72 -60.58
N ILE A 115 -4.14 2.68 -60.73
CA ILE A 115 -3.84 3.70 -59.73
C ILE A 115 -4.01 5.09 -60.34
N ARG A 116 -4.81 5.93 -59.67
CA ARG A 116 -5.03 7.31 -60.06
C ARG A 116 -4.80 8.24 -58.88
N ILE A 117 -4.02 9.30 -59.06
CA ILE A 117 -3.85 10.35 -58.05
C ILE A 117 -4.49 11.65 -58.58
N THR A 118 -5.61 12.06 -58.02
CA THR A 118 -6.28 13.34 -58.38
C THR A 118 -5.67 14.49 -57.57
N PRO A 119 -5.45 15.71 -58.12
CA PRO A 119 -5.81 16.22 -59.45
C PRO A 119 -4.73 16.01 -60.53
N LEU A 120 -3.78 15.10 -60.33
CA LEU A 120 -2.74 14.87 -61.34
C LEU A 120 -3.35 14.24 -62.60
N ALA A 121 -2.98 14.80 -63.76
CA ALA A 121 -3.57 14.41 -65.04
C ALA A 121 -3.10 13.04 -65.56
N ARG A 122 -2.05 12.46 -64.96
CA ARG A 122 -1.41 11.23 -65.45
C ARG A 122 -1.70 10.05 -64.51
N PRO A 123 -2.12 8.88 -65.03
CA PRO A 123 -2.15 7.63 -64.27
C PRO A 123 -0.76 7.27 -63.75
N VAL A 124 -0.71 6.53 -62.66
CA VAL A 124 0.56 6.05 -62.09
C VAL A 124 0.63 4.54 -62.23
N GLU A 125 1.67 4.03 -62.87
CA GLU A 125 1.76 2.60 -63.20
C GLU A 125 2.42 1.76 -62.11
N GLN A 126 3.16 2.40 -61.20
CA GLN A 126 3.93 1.73 -60.17
C GLN A 126 3.10 1.58 -58.90
N THR A 127 3.03 0.36 -58.37
CA THR A 127 2.36 0.03 -57.10
C THR A 127 3.01 0.69 -55.89
N SER A 128 4.24 1.17 -56.00
CA SER A 128 4.83 2.11 -55.05
C SER A 128 5.75 3.09 -55.77
N GLY A 129 5.85 4.32 -55.29
CA GLY A 129 6.69 5.31 -55.94
C GLY A 129 6.70 6.67 -55.26
N THR A 130 7.42 7.60 -55.87
CA THR A 130 7.51 8.99 -55.44
C THR A 130 7.32 9.94 -56.62
N LEU A 131 6.64 11.07 -56.41
CA LEU A 131 6.38 12.08 -57.44
C LEU A 131 6.51 13.49 -56.88
N THR A 132 7.31 14.33 -57.54
CA THR A 132 7.42 15.75 -57.21
C THR A 132 6.15 16.50 -57.64
N ILE A 133 5.59 17.29 -56.72
CA ILE A 133 4.46 18.20 -56.94
C ILE A 133 4.86 19.64 -56.56
N THR A 134 4.28 20.61 -57.26
CA THR A 134 4.46 22.05 -56.99
C THR A 134 3.09 22.73 -57.02
N PRO A 135 2.23 22.49 -56.01
CA PRO A 135 0.91 23.12 -55.97
C PRO A 135 1.03 24.64 -55.78
N ASP A 136 0.21 25.41 -56.48
CA ASP A 136 0.10 26.88 -56.36
C ASP A 136 -0.96 27.31 -55.32
N GLN A 137 -1.86 26.40 -54.96
CA GLN A 137 -2.87 26.57 -53.92
C GLN A 137 -2.96 25.32 -53.04
N THR A 138 -3.56 25.45 -51.85
CA THR A 138 -3.87 24.30 -50.99
C THR A 138 -4.66 23.26 -51.78
N THR A 139 -4.08 22.08 -51.96
CA THR A 139 -4.58 21.03 -52.84
C THR A 139 -4.76 19.74 -52.07
N GLN A 140 -5.96 19.16 -52.13
CA GLN A 140 -6.20 17.80 -51.66
C GLN A 140 -5.85 16.82 -52.79
N TYR A 141 -4.90 15.94 -52.50
CA TYR A 141 -4.58 14.80 -53.36
C TYR A 141 -5.35 13.58 -52.89
N GLU A 142 -5.92 12.83 -53.83
CA GLU A 142 -6.58 11.56 -53.56
C GLU A 142 -5.92 10.47 -54.40
N ILE A 143 -5.36 9.44 -53.77
CA ILE A 143 -4.98 8.21 -54.46
C ILE A 143 -6.17 7.26 -54.47
N THR A 144 -6.48 6.73 -55.64
CA THR A 144 -7.48 5.70 -55.90
C THR A 144 -6.76 4.47 -56.43
N ALA A 145 -6.90 3.34 -55.74
CA ALA A 145 -6.41 2.03 -56.18
C ALA A 145 -7.63 1.16 -56.57
N ARG A 146 -7.62 0.55 -57.76
CA ARG A 146 -8.72 -0.28 -58.26
C ARG A 146 -8.24 -1.62 -58.83
N ASN A 147 -9.04 -2.66 -58.62
CA ASN A 147 -8.98 -3.93 -59.35
C ASN A 147 -10.41 -4.37 -59.73
N ASP A 148 -10.57 -5.58 -60.28
CA ASP A 148 -11.86 -6.12 -60.74
C ASP A 148 -12.88 -6.34 -59.62
N HIS A 149 -12.46 -6.36 -58.36
CA HIS A 149 -13.32 -6.59 -57.20
C HIS A 149 -13.69 -5.30 -56.46
N GLY A 150 -13.09 -4.16 -56.82
CA GLY A 150 -13.48 -2.84 -56.33
C GLY A 150 -12.35 -1.82 -56.19
N THR A 151 -12.58 -0.79 -55.36
CA THR A 151 -11.74 0.40 -55.28
C THR A 151 -11.50 0.82 -53.83
N SER A 152 -10.28 1.27 -53.54
CA SER A 152 -9.88 1.87 -52.27
C SER A 152 -9.29 3.26 -52.51
N ARG A 153 -9.43 4.15 -51.52
CA ARG A 153 -9.00 5.54 -51.61
C ARG A 153 -8.26 5.98 -50.36
N ALA A 154 -7.30 6.89 -50.52
CA ALA A 154 -6.74 7.67 -49.43
C ALA A 154 -6.55 9.11 -49.88
N THR A 155 -6.72 10.06 -48.96
CA THR A 155 -6.54 11.48 -49.26
C THR A 155 -5.43 12.08 -48.41
N MET A 156 -4.77 13.10 -48.96
CA MET A 156 -3.75 13.89 -48.29
C MET A 156 -3.86 15.33 -48.78
N THR A 157 -3.86 16.29 -47.86
CA THR A 157 -3.87 17.72 -48.24
C THR A 157 -2.46 18.30 -48.10
N VAL A 158 -2.00 18.96 -49.17
CA VAL A 158 -0.80 19.81 -49.16
C VAL A 158 -1.26 21.25 -49.15
N HIS A 159 -0.94 21.95 -48.08
CA HIS A 159 -1.32 23.35 -47.91
C HIS A 159 -0.23 24.28 -48.46
N VAL A 160 -0.65 25.30 -49.20
CA VAL A 160 0.22 26.36 -49.73
C VAL A 160 -0.09 27.65 -48.99
N ASP A 161 0.95 28.35 -48.52
CA ASP A 161 0.88 29.59 -47.74
C ASP A 161 -0.04 29.50 -46.51
N TYR A 162 -0.05 28.33 -45.86
CA TYR A 162 -0.95 28.05 -44.74
C TYR A 162 -0.59 28.89 -43.51
N ARG A 163 -1.57 29.66 -43.02
CA ARG A 163 -1.42 30.42 -41.78
C ARG A 163 -1.88 29.60 -40.59
N PHE A 164 -0.92 28.98 -39.90
CA PHE A 164 -1.16 28.24 -38.67
C PHE A 164 -1.82 29.09 -37.58
N GLY A 165 -2.71 28.44 -36.82
CA GLY A 165 -3.13 28.94 -35.51
C GLY A 165 -1.96 28.91 -34.52
N ARG A 166 -2.15 29.56 -33.37
CA ARG A 166 -1.20 29.52 -32.26
C ARG A 166 -1.85 28.80 -31.08
N PRO A 167 -1.25 27.72 -30.57
CA PRO A 167 -1.72 27.12 -29.35
C PRO A 167 -1.41 28.05 -28.17
N ARG A 168 -2.14 27.89 -27.08
CA ARG A 168 -1.93 28.65 -25.83
C ARG A 168 -1.78 27.69 -24.67
N ILE A 169 -1.24 28.16 -23.56
CA ILE A 169 -1.33 27.42 -22.30
C ILE A 169 -2.80 27.48 -21.83
N SER A 170 -3.43 26.31 -21.72
CA SER A 170 -4.83 26.17 -21.28
C SER A 170 -4.95 25.84 -19.81
N GLU A 171 -4.10 24.96 -19.31
CA GLU A 171 -4.11 24.42 -17.95
C GLU A 171 -2.68 24.10 -17.50
N PHE A 172 -2.38 24.23 -16.22
CA PHE A 172 -1.14 23.73 -15.63
C PHE A 172 -1.35 23.33 -14.17
N MET A 173 -0.45 22.51 -13.64
CA MET A 173 -0.42 22.13 -12.23
C MET A 173 1.01 22.20 -11.71
N ALA A 174 1.28 23.18 -10.84
CA ALA A 174 2.60 23.42 -10.23
C ALA A 174 2.81 22.72 -8.87
N SER A 175 1.89 21.81 -8.50
CA SER A 175 1.99 20.99 -7.31
C SER A 175 1.11 19.76 -7.45
N ASN A 176 1.63 18.72 -8.10
CA ASN A 176 0.83 17.56 -8.44
C ASN A 176 0.55 16.66 -7.22
N ALA A 177 -0.71 16.21 -7.08
CA ALA A 177 -1.14 15.25 -6.06
C ALA A 177 -1.07 13.80 -6.55
N SER A 178 -0.33 13.55 -7.64
CA SER A 178 -0.20 12.28 -8.38
C SER A 178 -1.47 11.83 -9.14
N SER A 179 -2.36 12.77 -9.45
CA SER A 179 -3.56 12.52 -10.27
C SER A 179 -3.23 12.26 -11.74
N HIS A 180 -2.06 12.70 -12.20
CA HIS A 180 -1.51 12.43 -13.52
C HIS A 180 0.00 12.18 -13.35
N LEU A 181 0.46 10.94 -13.57
CA LEU A 181 1.86 10.55 -13.41
C LEU A 181 2.58 10.63 -14.76
N ASP A 182 3.87 10.93 -14.72
CA ASP A 182 4.73 10.75 -15.90
C ASP A 182 5.12 9.27 -16.12
N ASP A 183 5.81 8.99 -17.22
CA ASP A 183 6.23 7.64 -17.63
C ASP A 183 7.22 6.99 -16.65
N ASP A 184 7.84 7.77 -15.76
CA ASP A 184 8.69 7.26 -14.67
C ASP A 184 7.88 6.95 -13.39
N GLY A 185 6.58 7.26 -13.38
CA GLY A 185 5.69 7.13 -12.23
C GLY A 185 5.77 8.31 -11.26
N ASP A 186 6.40 9.41 -11.64
CA ASP A 186 6.54 10.60 -10.78
C ASP A 186 5.31 11.50 -10.89
N ALA A 187 4.96 12.13 -9.76
CA ALA A 187 3.96 13.19 -9.70
C ALA A 187 4.56 14.53 -10.15
N SER A 188 5.05 14.60 -11.39
CA SER A 188 5.66 15.79 -11.96
C SER A 188 4.63 16.91 -12.16
N ASP A 189 5.07 18.16 -12.05
CA ASP A 189 4.27 19.30 -12.51
C ASP A 189 4.04 19.18 -14.02
N TRP A 190 2.99 19.80 -14.53
CA TRP A 190 2.66 19.72 -15.96
C TRP A 190 1.99 20.99 -16.47
N ILE A 191 2.11 21.20 -17.77
CA ILE A 191 1.61 22.32 -18.54
C ILE A 191 0.90 21.75 -19.76
N GLU A 192 -0.33 22.18 -20.01
CA GLU A 192 -1.10 21.82 -21.20
C GLU A 192 -1.05 22.96 -22.22
N LEU A 193 -0.70 22.63 -23.46
CA LEU A 193 -0.90 23.50 -24.61
C LEU A 193 -2.14 23.03 -25.37
N HIS A 194 -3.00 23.97 -25.74
CA HIS A 194 -4.25 23.68 -26.44
C HIS A 194 -4.45 24.57 -27.66
N ASN A 195 -4.88 23.95 -28.77
CA ASN A 195 -5.28 24.63 -29.99
C ASN A 195 -6.80 24.82 -30.04
N ALA A 196 -7.32 25.88 -29.43
CA ALA A 196 -8.77 26.14 -29.40
C ALA A 196 -9.35 26.70 -30.72
N GLY A 197 -8.53 26.84 -31.76
CA GLY A 197 -8.92 27.45 -33.02
C GLY A 197 -9.33 26.40 -34.06
N PRO A 198 -10.14 26.77 -35.07
CA PRO A 198 -10.56 25.84 -36.14
C PRO A 198 -9.44 25.53 -37.14
N LYS A 199 -8.23 26.07 -36.94
CA LYS A 199 -7.07 25.92 -37.83
C LYS A 199 -6.07 24.98 -37.18
N LEU A 200 -5.36 24.20 -38.00
CA LEU A 200 -4.11 23.57 -37.58
C LEU A 200 -3.19 24.60 -36.93
N ALA A 201 -2.59 24.24 -35.80
CA ALA A 201 -1.58 25.03 -35.12
C ALA A 201 -0.20 24.37 -35.27
N ASN A 202 0.86 25.16 -35.15
CA ASN A 202 2.23 24.66 -35.20
C ASN A 202 2.98 25.17 -33.96
N THR A 203 3.68 24.28 -33.27
CA THR A 203 4.48 24.62 -32.09
C THR A 203 5.91 25.02 -32.43
N ALA A 204 6.34 24.91 -33.69
CA ALA A 204 7.65 25.37 -34.12
C ALA A 204 7.85 26.84 -33.72
N HIS A 205 9.06 27.15 -33.23
CA HIS A 205 9.44 28.47 -32.70
C HIS A 205 8.71 28.90 -31.42
N LEU A 206 7.94 28.01 -30.77
CA LEU A 206 7.41 28.27 -29.44
C LEU A 206 8.42 27.87 -28.36
N PHE A 207 8.40 28.62 -27.27
CA PHE A 207 9.20 28.40 -26.09
C PHE A 207 8.33 28.48 -24.84
N LEU A 208 8.52 27.54 -23.92
CA LEU A 208 8.02 27.63 -22.56
C LEU A 208 9.07 28.28 -21.67
N THR A 209 8.63 29.13 -20.75
CA THR A 209 9.51 29.77 -19.78
C THR A 209 8.79 30.03 -18.45
N ASP A 210 9.52 29.82 -17.36
CA ASP A 210 9.22 30.24 -15.99
C ASP A 210 10.03 31.49 -15.55
N GLU A 211 10.76 32.12 -16.49
CA GLU A 211 11.65 33.26 -16.25
C GLU A 211 11.37 34.40 -17.23
N ILE A 212 10.96 35.56 -16.71
CA ILE A 212 10.60 36.73 -17.53
C ILE A 212 11.79 37.27 -18.34
N ASP A 213 13.00 37.18 -17.79
CA ASP A 213 14.24 37.67 -18.42
C ASP A 213 14.86 36.63 -19.38
N ASN A 214 14.30 35.43 -19.46
CA ASN A 214 14.72 34.37 -20.37
C ASN A 214 13.51 33.83 -21.16
N PRO A 215 13.00 34.59 -22.15
CA PRO A 215 11.78 34.25 -22.87
C PRO A 215 11.90 33.00 -23.75
N THR A 216 13.11 32.54 -24.06
CA THR A 216 13.39 31.39 -24.94
C THR A 216 14.00 30.20 -24.20
N LYS A 217 13.61 29.99 -22.93
CA LYS A 217 14.23 29.03 -22.00
C LYS A 217 14.12 27.56 -22.43
N TRP A 218 12.93 27.10 -22.84
CA TRP A 218 12.73 25.73 -23.30
C TRP A 218 12.00 25.71 -24.65
N PRO A 219 12.65 25.33 -25.76
CA PRO A 219 12.01 25.25 -27.06
C PRO A 219 11.04 24.05 -27.10
N VAL A 220 9.79 24.31 -27.45
CA VAL A 220 8.79 23.27 -27.69
C VAL A 220 9.15 22.56 -29.00
N PRO A 221 9.22 21.22 -29.04
CA PRO A 221 9.44 20.50 -30.29
C PRO A 221 8.37 20.87 -31.33
N GLY A 222 8.80 21.09 -32.58
CA GLY A 222 7.90 21.47 -33.67
C GLY A 222 6.95 20.32 -34.03
N MET A 223 5.66 20.52 -33.81
CA MET A 223 4.59 19.59 -34.14
C MET A 223 3.38 20.35 -34.67
N ILE A 224 2.58 19.66 -35.47
CA ILE A 224 1.30 20.16 -35.95
C ILE A 224 0.21 19.67 -35.00
N MET A 225 -0.62 20.59 -34.52
CA MET A 225 -1.76 20.30 -33.68
C MET A 225 -3.06 20.48 -34.47
N GLU A 226 -3.94 19.49 -34.42
CA GLU A 226 -5.29 19.53 -34.96
C GLU A 226 -6.17 20.55 -34.21
N PRO A 227 -7.30 21.01 -34.79
CA PRO A 227 -8.28 21.80 -34.07
C PRO A 227 -8.75 21.06 -32.80
N ASP A 228 -8.86 21.81 -31.71
CA ASP A 228 -9.21 21.33 -30.36
C ASP A 228 -8.23 20.30 -29.75
N GLU A 229 -7.07 20.06 -30.36
CA GLU A 229 -6.05 19.18 -29.79
C GLU A 229 -5.34 19.84 -28.60
N SER A 230 -5.02 19.01 -27.59
CA SER A 230 -4.22 19.38 -26.43
C SER A 230 -3.03 18.46 -26.27
N ILE A 231 -1.88 19.02 -25.88
CA ILE A 231 -0.68 18.27 -25.51
C ILE A 231 -0.27 18.60 -24.08
N VAL A 232 0.11 17.58 -23.32
CA VAL A 232 0.62 17.73 -21.95
C VAL A 232 2.14 17.63 -21.95
N ILE A 233 2.79 18.60 -21.31
CA ILE A 233 4.23 18.71 -21.18
C ILE A 233 4.55 18.74 -19.69
N PHE A 234 5.34 17.80 -19.20
CA PHE A 234 5.72 17.75 -17.79
C PHE A 234 6.81 18.79 -17.47
N ALA A 235 6.55 19.67 -16.51
CA ALA A 235 7.54 20.58 -15.97
C ALA A 235 8.38 19.89 -14.88
N SER A 236 9.19 18.91 -15.27
CA SER A 236 9.91 18.03 -14.33
C SER A 236 11.41 18.34 -14.21
N GLY A 237 11.97 19.18 -15.08
CA GLY A 237 13.41 19.39 -15.17
C GLY A 237 14.19 18.27 -15.86
N LYS A 238 13.53 17.26 -16.44
CA LYS A 238 14.17 16.11 -17.11
C LYS A 238 14.65 16.42 -18.53
N ASP A 239 14.21 17.53 -19.13
CA ASP A 239 14.57 18.01 -20.47
C ASP A 239 14.44 16.98 -21.62
N ARG A 240 13.26 16.35 -21.74
CA ARG A 240 12.96 15.37 -22.79
C ARG A 240 12.12 16.00 -23.90
N ARG A 241 12.56 15.84 -25.15
CA ARG A 241 12.01 16.55 -26.32
C ARG A 241 11.62 15.65 -27.49
N ASP A 242 11.69 14.34 -27.31
CA ASP A 242 11.31 13.39 -28.36
C ASP A 242 9.79 13.32 -28.49
N ILE A 243 9.27 13.70 -29.65
CA ILE A 243 7.83 13.77 -29.99
C ILE A 243 7.17 12.38 -29.90
N GLY A 244 7.95 11.29 -29.96
CA GLY A 244 7.44 9.92 -29.75
C GLY A 244 7.25 9.52 -28.29
N SER A 245 7.54 10.40 -27.33
CA SER A 245 7.50 10.14 -25.88
C SER A 245 6.89 11.32 -25.12
N GLN A 246 6.67 11.17 -23.81
CA GLN A 246 6.27 12.29 -22.97
C GLN A 246 7.32 13.40 -22.98
N LEU A 247 6.86 14.63 -23.17
CA LEU A 247 7.72 15.81 -23.18
C LEU A 247 7.97 16.30 -21.77
N HIS A 248 9.21 16.71 -21.50
CA HIS A 248 9.62 17.26 -20.21
C HIS A 248 10.42 18.55 -20.39
N THR A 249 10.04 19.61 -19.68
CA THR A 249 10.84 20.84 -19.68
C THR A 249 12.15 20.66 -18.91
N ASN A 250 13.09 21.59 -19.11
CA ASN A 250 14.33 21.68 -18.33
C ASN A 250 14.17 22.45 -17.00
N PHE A 251 12.92 22.74 -16.60
CA PHE A 251 12.61 23.43 -15.35
C PHE A 251 11.44 22.76 -14.62
N LYS A 252 11.18 23.18 -13.39
CA LYS A 252 10.02 22.78 -12.58
C LYS A 252 9.21 23.99 -12.22
N LEU A 253 7.93 23.80 -11.93
CA LEU A 253 7.09 24.89 -11.45
C LEU A 253 7.17 25.00 -9.92
N ARG A 254 6.97 26.21 -9.40
CA ARG A 254 6.97 26.53 -7.97
C ARG A 254 5.54 26.69 -7.48
N ALA A 255 5.11 25.80 -6.59
CA ALA A 255 3.83 25.91 -5.89
C ALA A 255 3.60 27.26 -5.17
N LYS A 256 4.66 28.01 -4.84
CA LYS A 256 4.56 29.37 -4.24
C LYS A 256 4.18 30.46 -5.25
N GLY A 257 4.03 30.13 -6.54
CA GLY A 257 3.82 31.09 -7.61
C GLY A 257 5.13 31.54 -8.26
N GLU A 258 5.19 31.62 -9.58
CA GLU A 258 6.28 32.22 -10.36
C GLU A 258 5.75 32.70 -11.73
N TYR A 259 6.63 33.10 -12.64
CA TYR A 259 6.24 33.41 -14.01
C TYR A 259 5.93 32.11 -14.79
N LEU A 260 5.00 32.14 -15.73
CA LEU A 260 4.79 31.06 -16.70
C LEU A 260 4.24 31.65 -17.98
N ALA A 261 4.95 31.41 -19.08
CA ALA A 261 4.57 31.91 -20.39
C ALA A 261 4.92 30.94 -21.52
N LEU A 262 4.15 31.07 -22.60
CA LEU A 262 4.43 30.55 -23.91
C LEU A 262 4.78 31.74 -24.82
N VAL A 263 5.95 31.68 -25.43
CA VAL A 263 6.53 32.75 -26.24
C VAL A 263 6.80 32.21 -27.63
N TYR A 264 6.51 32.99 -28.66
CA TYR A 264 6.92 32.72 -30.02
C TYR A 264 8.18 33.52 -30.34
N SER A 265 9.25 32.89 -30.82
CA SER A 265 10.47 33.60 -31.22
C SER A 265 11.17 32.98 -32.43
N THR A 266 11.46 33.81 -33.44
CA THR A 266 12.25 33.44 -34.64
C THR A 266 13.71 33.87 -34.53
N GLY A 267 14.13 34.43 -33.40
CA GLY A 267 15.40 35.14 -33.23
C GLY A 267 15.38 36.58 -33.77
N LEU A 268 14.47 36.91 -34.70
CA LEU A 268 14.26 38.27 -35.21
C LEU A 268 13.07 38.97 -34.53
N THR A 269 12.01 38.21 -34.24
CA THR A 269 10.81 38.69 -33.57
C THR A 269 10.53 37.81 -32.36
N THR A 270 10.14 38.42 -31.24
CA THR A 270 9.72 37.71 -30.03
C THR A 270 8.36 38.25 -29.59
N GLU A 271 7.38 37.36 -29.43
CA GLU A 271 5.99 37.71 -29.13
C GLU A 271 5.45 36.82 -28.00
N MET A 272 4.75 37.42 -27.05
CA MET A 272 4.06 36.70 -25.98
C MET A 272 2.79 36.04 -26.54
N VAL A 273 2.68 34.71 -26.45
CA VAL A 273 1.48 33.99 -26.95
C VAL A 273 0.45 33.83 -25.83
N SER A 274 0.88 33.38 -24.65
CA SER A 274 0.01 33.27 -23.47
C SER A 274 0.84 33.28 -22.20
N PHE A 275 0.29 33.80 -21.11
CA PHE A 275 0.97 33.91 -19.83
C PHE A 275 -0.03 34.02 -18.67
N PHE A 276 0.39 33.68 -17.46
CA PHE A 276 -0.43 33.78 -16.24
C PHE A 276 0.02 34.92 -15.33
N GLY A 277 0.16 36.11 -15.90
CA GLY A 277 0.63 37.32 -15.21
C GLY A 277 2.14 37.33 -14.98
N ARG A 278 2.66 38.38 -14.31
CA ARG A 278 4.07 38.45 -13.88
C ARG A 278 4.44 37.33 -12.91
N ARG A 279 3.42 36.84 -12.18
CA ARG A 279 3.53 35.73 -11.25
C ARG A 279 2.14 35.10 -11.05
N TYR A 280 1.98 33.83 -11.40
CA TYR A 280 0.76 33.10 -11.04
C TYR A 280 0.68 32.95 -9.51
N PRO A 281 -0.53 32.87 -8.92
CA PRO A 281 -0.68 32.87 -7.46
C PRO A 281 -0.14 31.58 -6.83
N LYS A 282 -0.06 31.53 -5.49
CA LYS A 282 0.28 30.31 -4.76
C LYS A 282 -0.72 29.19 -5.12
N GLN A 283 -0.20 28.05 -5.55
CA GLN A 283 -0.98 26.89 -5.97
C GLN A 283 -1.25 25.97 -4.78
N LYS A 284 -2.43 25.34 -4.80
CA LYS A 284 -2.79 24.27 -3.87
C LYS A 284 -2.41 22.94 -4.52
N ARG A 285 -1.87 22.02 -3.72
CA ARG A 285 -1.52 20.69 -4.21
C ARG A 285 -2.74 19.98 -4.78
N GLY A 286 -2.60 19.37 -5.96
CA GLY A 286 -3.67 18.66 -6.67
C GLY A 286 -4.74 19.55 -7.29
N VAL A 287 -4.52 20.87 -7.31
CA VAL A 287 -5.41 21.83 -7.95
C VAL A 287 -4.69 22.42 -9.15
N SER A 288 -5.25 22.21 -10.33
CA SER A 288 -4.79 22.86 -11.55
C SER A 288 -5.30 24.30 -11.66
N PHE A 289 -4.58 25.07 -12.44
CA PHE A 289 -4.85 26.46 -12.75
C PHE A 289 -4.91 26.61 -14.26
N GLY A 290 -5.89 27.32 -14.78
CA GLY A 290 -6.09 27.39 -16.21
C GLY A 290 -7.16 28.38 -16.60
N MET A 291 -7.58 28.27 -17.86
CA MET A 291 -8.63 29.10 -18.45
C MET A 291 -9.92 28.29 -18.59
N ASP A 292 -11.04 28.83 -18.10
CA ASP A 292 -12.35 28.21 -18.34
C ASP A 292 -12.93 28.57 -19.71
N THR A 293 -14.13 28.04 -19.99
CA THR A 293 -14.82 28.24 -21.26
C THR A 293 -15.29 29.68 -21.51
N SER A 294 -15.30 30.54 -20.48
CA SER A 294 -15.60 31.97 -20.61
C SER A 294 -14.35 32.83 -20.88
N GLY A 295 -13.16 32.21 -20.82
CA GLY A 295 -11.88 32.91 -20.94
C GLY A 295 -11.33 33.45 -19.61
N ALA A 296 -12.03 33.21 -18.48
CA ALA A 296 -11.53 33.57 -17.16
C ALA A 296 -10.37 32.65 -16.78
N THR A 297 -9.35 33.20 -16.12
CA THR A 297 -8.19 32.43 -15.64
C THR A 297 -8.20 32.31 -14.13
N GLY A 298 -7.89 31.12 -13.62
CA GLY A 298 -7.93 30.85 -12.19
C GLY A 298 -7.79 29.37 -11.85
N PRO A 299 -7.94 29.00 -10.56
CA PRO A 299 -8.00 27.61 -10.14
C PRO A 299 -9.22 26.94 -10.78
N LEU A 300 -9.06 25.74 -11.35
CA LEU A 300 -10.15 25.02 -12.01
C LEU A 300 -10.92 24.12 -11.03
N SER A 301 -12.22 23.92 -11.28
CA SER A 301 -13.09 23.07 -10.45
C SER A 301 -12.61 21.62 -10.36
N ALA A 302 -12.03 21.10 -11.45
CA ALA A 302 -11.38 19.81 -11.55
C ALA A 302 -10.17 19.93 -12.49
N SER A 303 -9.19 19.03 -12.33
CA SER A 303 -8.07 18.93 -13.27
C SER A 303 -8.42 18.06 -14.45
N THR A 304 -8.13 18.55 -15.64
CA THR A 304 -8.63 17.97 -16.90
C THR A 304 -7.54 17.86 -17.96
N PRO A 305 -6.39 17.22 -17.67
CA PRO A 305 -5.34 17.06 -18.68
C PRO A 305 -5.89 16.35 -19.92
N SER A 306 -5.63 16.94 -21.10
CA SER A 306 -6.16 16.55 -22.42
C SER A 306 -7.67 16.62 -22.56
N GLY A 307 -8.38 17.15 -21.56
CA GLY A 307 -9.82 17.27 -21.50
C GLY A 307 -10.27 18.73 -21.55
N ARG A 308 -11.60 18.93 -21.57
CA ARG A 308 -12.17 20.26 -21.52
C ARG A 308 -12.11 20.81 -20.10
N ASN A 309 -11.48 21.98 -19.93
CA ASN A 309 -11.42 22.68 -18.65
C ASN A 309 -12.80 22.93 -18.03
N GLY A 310 -12.86 22.68 -16.72
CA GLY A 310 -13.97 23.09 -15.86
C GLY A 310 -14.05 24.60 -15.67
N GLU A 311 -14.99 25.04 -14.84
CA GLU A 311 -15.11 26.44 -14.47
C GLU A 311 -13.96 26.90 -13.56
N VAL A 312 -13.60 28.19 -13.66
CA VAL A 312 -12.75 28.83 -12.65
C VAL A 312 -13.53 28.98 -11.36
N VAL A 313 -12.92 28.56 -10.24
CA VAL A 313 -13.53 28.65 -8.91
C VAL A 313 -12.96 29.80 -8.10
N THR A 314 -13.83 30.52 -7.39
CA THR A 314 -13.46 31.64 -6.52
C THR A 314 -13.27 31.24 -5.06
N GLY A 315 -13.59 29.99 -4.71
CA GLY A 315 -13.56 29.49 -3.35
C GLY A 315 -13.76 27.97 -3.27
N SER A 316 -13.99 27.46 -2.07
CA SER A 316 -14.27 26.04 -1.81
C SER A 316 -15.39 25.94 -0.79
N LEU A 317 -16.22 24.90 -0.91
CA LEU A 317 -17.26 24.60 0.05
C LEU A 317 -16.70 23.78 1.22
N ASP A 318 -17.23 24.01 2.42
CA ASP A 318 -16.96 23.17 3.58
C ASP A 318 -17.68 21.82 3.46
N ALA A 319 -17.17 20.83 4.20
CA ALA A 319 -17.73 19.49 4.28
C ALA A 319 -19.23 19.50 4.63
N VAL A 320 -19.99 18.57 4.04
CA VAL A 320 -21.41 18.40 4.35
C VAL A 320 -21.55 17.98 5.81
N ARG A 321 -22.41 18.68 6.57
CA ARG A 321 -22.71 18.35 7.96
C ARG A 321 -23.82 17.32 8.03
N PHE A 322 -23.61 16.32 8.87
CA PHE A 322 -24.57 15.27 9.17
C PHE A 322 -25.16 15.53 10.55
N SER A 323 -26.48 15.51 10.67
CA SER A 323 -27.19 15.67 11.97
C SER A 323 -26.87 14.57 12.99
N HIS A 324 -26.36 13.42 12.53
CA HIS A 324 -25.98 12.30 13.39
C HIS A 324 -24.54 11.86 13.04
N LYS A 325 -23.70 11.65 14.06
CA LYS A 325 -22.38 11.04 13.88
C LYS A 325 -22.52 9.61 13.35
N ARG A 326 -21.50 9.11 12.66
CA ARG A 326 -21.35 7.66 12.38
C ARG A 326 -21.43 6.89 13.71
N SER A 327 -22.13 5.75 13.73
CA SER A 327 -22.44 5.09 14.99
C SER A 327 -22.91 3.65 14.82
N LEU A 328 -22.83 2.89 15.91
CA LEU A 328 -23.61 1.67 16.11
C LEU A 328 -25.03 2.07 16.56
N CYS A 329 -26.01 1.87 15.70
CA CYS A 329 -27.40 2.25 15.91
C CYS A 329 -28.18 1.15 16.64
N THR A 330 -29.11 1.56 17.49
CA THR A 330 -30.06 0.69 18.20
C THR A 330 -31.51 0.88 17.76
N ALA A 331 -31.79 1.96 17.01
CA ALA A 331 -33.11 2.30 16.49
C ALA A 331 -32.98 3.09 15.17
N PRO A 332 -34.01 3.05 14.30
CA PRO A 332 -34.07 3.89 13.10
C PRO A 332 -33.94 5.39 13.42
N LEU A 333 -33.33 6.14 12.51
CA LEU A 333 -33.13 7.60 12.66
C LEU A 333 -33.47 8.37 11.38
N GLN A 334 -33.72 9.67 11.53
CA GLN A 334 -33.91 10.62 10.44
C GLN A 334 -32.64 11.44 10.24
N LEU A 335 -31.94 11.17 9.14
CA LEU A 335 -30.70 11.86 8.79
C LEU A 335 -30.98 13.14 7.99
N ILE A 336 -30.63 14.28 8.59
CA ILE A 336 -30.56 15.58 7.93
C ILE A 336 -29.12 15.85 7.49
N LEU A 337 -28.97 16.30 6.25
CA LEU A 337 -27.71 16.78 5.67
C LEU A 337 -27.80 18.30 5.47
N SER A 338 -26.75 19.04 5.82
CA SER A 338 -26.71 20.49 5.65
C SER A 338 -25.35 20.99 5.14
N SER A 339 -25.36 22.18 4.56
CA SER A 339 -24.15 22.91 4.15
C SER A 339 -24.23 24.33 4.68
N ASP A 340 -23.09 24.90 5.06
CA ASP A 340 -22.98 26.28 5.52
C ASP A 340 -23.16 27.30 4.37
N SER A 341 -23.27 26.83 3.13
CA SER A 341 -23.57 27.61 1.94
C SER A 341 -25.01 27.29 1.48
N PRO A 342 -26.02 28.12 1.83
CA PRO A 342 -27.43 27.83 1.55
C PRO A 342 -27.76 27.66 0.06
N SER A 343 -26.95 28.25 -0.83
CA SER A 343 -27.11 28.15 -2.29
C SER A 343 -26.48 26.89 -2.88
N SER A 344 -25.84 26.05 -2.08
CA SER A 344 -25.25 24.79 -2.56
C SER A 344 -26.29 23.68 -2.68
N ALA A 345 -26.07 22.75 -3.60
CA ALA A 345 -26.84 21.53 -3.74
C ALA A 345 -26.04 20.34 -3.21
N ILE A 346 -26.63 19.58 -2.29
CA ILE A 346 -26.03 18.37 -1.72
C ILE A 346 -26.44 17.15 -2.55
N TYR A 347 -25.47 16.30 -2.87
CA TYR A 347 -25.66 15.03 -3.55
C TYR A 347 -25.08 13.90 -2.70
N PHE A 348 -25.72 12.74 -2.71
CA PHE A 348 -25.27 11.60 -1.93
C PHE A 348 -25.47 10.25 -2.63
N THR A 349 -24.67 9.27 -2.20
CA THR A 349 -24.71 7.87 -2.64
C THR A 349 -24.79 6.95 -1.42
N THR A 350 -25.25 5.72 -1.66
CA THR A 350 -25.39 4.67 -0.63
C THR A 350 -24.69 3.35 -0.98
N ASP A 351 -24.01 3.32 -2.13
CA ASP A 351 -23.39 2.13 -2.74
C ASP A 351 -21.85 2.16 -2.68
N GLY A 352 -21.31 3.13 -1.93
CA GLY A 352 -19.87 3.35 -1.77
C GLY A 352 -19.20 4.12 -2.91
N THR A 353 -19.92 4.47 -3.98
CA THR A 353 -19.37 5.28 -5.09
C THR A 353 -19.20 6.75 -4.70
N LYS A 354 -18.25 7.46 -5.33
CA LYS A 354 -18.07 8.90 -5.10
C LYS A 354 -19.31 9.66 -5.62
N PRO A 355 -19.95 10.52 -4.81
CA PRO A 355 -21.12 11.24 -5.26
C PRO A 355 -20.79 12.31 -6.30
N THR A 356 -21.57 12.39 -7.38
CA THR A 356 -21.48 13.42 -8.43
C THR A 356 -22.87 13.90 -8.83
N PRO A 357 -23.02 15.09 -9.44
CA PRO A 357 -24.33 15.56 -9.91
C PRO A 357 -24.96 14.66 -10.98
N ALA A 358 -24.13 13.92 -11.74
CA ALA A 358 -24.57 13.08 -12.85
C ALA A 358 -25.03 11.68 -12.42
N THR A 359 -24.44 11.12 -11.35
CA THR A 359 -24.63 9.72 -10.97
C THR A 359 -25.30 9.53 -9.60
N SER A 360 -25.64 10.61 -8.89
CA SER A 360 -26.05 10.54 -7.48
C SER A 360 -27.38 11.21 -7.18
N ARG A 361 -27.96 10.86 -6.04
CA ARG A 361 -29.25 11.40 -5.60
C ARG A 361 -29.05 12.80 -5.03
N ARG A 362 -29.82 13.78 -5.52
CA ARG A 362 -29.87 15.12 -4.90
C ARG A 362 -30.64 15.05 -3.59
N TYR A 363 -30.06 15.58 -2.52
CA TYR A 363 -30.72 15.70 -1.23
C TYR A 363 -31.87 16.71 -1.28
N ARG A 364 -33.06 16.30 -0.81
CA ARG A 364 -34.28 17.12 -0.83
C ARG A 364 -35.04 17.18 0.50
N GLY A 365 -34.62 16.40 1.50
CA GLY A 365 -35.28 16.29 2.79
C GLY A 365 -34.69 15.14 3.61
N PRO A 366 -35.13 14.94 4.86
CA PRO A 366 -34.60 13.91 5.76
C PRO A 366 -34.56 12.52 5.12
N ILE A 367 -33.47 11.79 5.34
CA ILE A 367 -33.28 10.40 4.89
C ILE A 367 -33.56 9.46 6.05
N THR A 368 -34.49 8.52 5.87
CA THR A 368 -34.75 7.48 6.87
C THR A 368 -33.68 6.41 6.82
N ILE A 369 -32.99 6.20 7.94
CA ILE A 369 -31.99 5.15 8.12
C ILE A 369 -32.57 4.12 9.09
N GLY A 370 -33.07 3.00 8.54
CA GLY A 370 -33.66 1.91 9.33
C GLY A 370 -32.86 0.61 9.35
N THR A 371 -31.73 0.58 8.65
CA THR A 371 -30.83 -0.58 8.55
C THR A 371 -29.41 -0.10 8.28
N THR A 372 -28.42 -0.99 8.31
CA THR A 372 -27.02 -0.64 8.04
C THR A 372 -26.90 0.08 6.71
N THR A 373 -26.46 1.33 6.74
CA THR A 373 -26.43 2.20 5.56
C THR A 373 -25.15 3.03 5.58
N VAL A 374 -24.43 3.00 4.46
CA VAL A 374 -23.33 3.91 4.18
C VAL A 374 -23.90 5.13 3.46
N ILE A 375 -23.57 6.35 3.90
CA ILE A 375 -23.91 7.58 3.19
C ILE A 375 -22.63 8.33 2.87
N ARG A 376 -22.40 8.62 1.59
CA ARG A 376 -21.35 9.54 1.13
C ARG A 376 -22.00 10.78 0.56
N ALA A 377 -21.65 11.96 1.04
CA ALA A 377 -22.27 13.21 0.63
C ALA A 377 -21.25 14.27 0.23
N VAL A 378 -21.63 15.11 -0.73
CA VAL A 378 -20.83 16.24 -1.24
C VAL A 378 -21.76 17.40 -1.61
N ALA A 379 -21.31 18.63 -1.40
CA ALA A 379 -22.00 19.84 -1.82
C ALA A 379 -21.37 20.41 -3.09
N PHE A 380 -22.20 20.85 -4.03
CA PHE A 380 -21.80 21.55 -5.25
C PHE A 380 -22.44 22.94 -5.30
N ARG A 381 -21.71 23.90 -5.84
CA ARG A 381 -22.20 25.25 -6.15
C ARG A 381 -21.40 25.78 -7.33
N GLU A 382 -22.07 26.46 -8.23
CA GLU A 382 -21.44 27.14 -9.36
C GLU A 382 -20.29 28.06 -8.90
N ARG A 383 -19.18 28.05 -9.65
CA ARG A 383 -17.94 28.79 -9.40
C ARG A 383 -17.30 28.53 -8.04
N MET A 384 -17.61 27.41 -7.42
CA MET A 384 -17.03 26.99 -6.15
C MET A 384 -16.51 25.57 -6.28
N ARG A 385 -15.33 25.29 -5.72
CA ARG A 385 -14.90 23.90 -5.57
C ARG A 385 -15.92 23.18 -4.69
N HIS A 386 -16.33 21.99 -5.12
CA HIS A 386 -17.20 21.13 -4.33
C HIS A 386 -16.59 20.85 -2.95
N SER A 387 -17.43 20.51 -1.98
CA SER A 387 -16.95 20.17 -0.65
C SER A 387 -16.05 18.93 -0.68
N PRO A 388 -15.24 18.68 0.35
CA PRO A 388 -14.78 17.32 0.64
C PRO A 388 -15.96 16.35 0.70
N ILE A 389 -15.73 15.09 0.32
CA ILE A 389 -16.75 14.04 0.48
C ILE A 389 -16.75 13.62 1.95
N SER A 390 -17.92 13.70 2.57
CA SER A 390 -18.13 13.22 3.94
C SER A 390 -18.79 11.85 3.89
N THR A 391 -18.18 10.87 4.55
CA THR A 391 -18.70 9.50 4.67
C THR A 391 -19.14 9.22 6.10
N HIS A 392 -20.37 8.75 6.26
CA HIS A 392 -20.93 8.27 7.53
C HIS A 392 -21.55 6.89 7.31
N THR A 393 -21.07 5.88 8.05
CA THR A 393 -21.74 4.59 8.17
C THR A 393 -22.56 4.52 9.45
N TYR A 394 -23.83 4.14 9.31
CA TYR A 394 -24.74 3.83 10.41
C TYR A 394 -24.93 2.32 10.44
N ILE A 395 -24.42 1.65 11.47
CA ILE A 395 -24.38 0.19 11.55
C ILE A 395 -25.46 -0.31 12.50
N PHE A 396 -26.26 -1.26 12.07
CA PHE A 396 -27.26 -1.95 12.89
C PHE A 396 -26.76 -3.38 13.14
N PRO A 397 -26.23 -3.69 14.35
CA PRO A 397 -25.74 -5.03 14.67
C PRO A 397 -26.76 -6.14 14.39
N GLU A 398 -28.04 -5.87 14.63
CA GLU A 398 -29.13 -6.80 14.36
C GLU A 398 -29.29 -7.09 12.86
N THR A 399 -28.99 -6.13 11.99
CA THR A 399 -28.92 -6.36 10.53
C THR A 399 -27.72 -7.23 10.18
N ALA A 400 -26.56 -6.97 10.79
CA ALA A 400 -25.35 -7.77 10.56
C ALA A 400 -25.58 -9.24 10.91
N MET A 401 -26.28 -9.55 12.02
CA MET A 401 -26.65 -10.94 12.38
C MET A 401 -27.49 -11.66 11.34
N ARG A 402 -28.29 -10.93 10.55
CA ARG A 402 -29.18 -11.47 9.52
C ARG A 402 -28.62 -11.28 8.12
N GLN A 403 -27.30 -11.09 8.00
CA GLN A 403 -26.64 -10.92 6.71
C GLN A 403 -26.89 -12.15 5.83
N PRO A 404 -27.56 -12.00 4.67
CA PRO A 404 -27.98 -13.12 3.85
C PRO A 404 -26.84 -13.63 2.96
N GLU A 405 -27.04 -14.81 2.35
CA GLU A 405 -26.14 -15.38 1.35
C GLU A 405 -25.96 -14.49 0.12
N LEU A 406 -27.03 -13.81 -0.32
CA LEU A 406 -27.01 -12.88 -1.46
C LEU A 406 -27.49 -11.48 -1.06
N PRO A 407 -26.62 -10.64 -0.44
CA PRO A 407 -26.97 -9.29 -0.06
C PRO A 407 -27.28 -8.40 -1.28
N ALA A 408 -28.27 -7.54 -1.16
CA ALA A 408 -28.70 -6.66 -2.24
C ALA A 408 -27.55 -5.79 -2.76
N GLY A 409 -27.34 -5.81 -4.08
CA GLY A 409 -26.29 -5.07 -4.76
C GLY A 409 -24.92 -5.77 -4.79
N PHE A 410 -24.72 -6.89 -4.09
CA PHE A 410 -23.45 -7.62 -4.15
C PHE A 410 -23.51 -8.72 -5.22
N PRO A 411 -22.39 -9.02 -5.91
CA PRO A 411 -22.38 -10.06 -6.93
C PRO A 411 -22.40 -11.46 -6.31
N GLU A 412 -23.08 -12.39 -6.97
CA GLU A 412 -23.19 -13.80 -6.56
C GLU A 412 -21.84 -14.55 -6.60
N THR A 413 -20.85 -14.01 -7.33
CA THR A 413 -19.51 -14.58 -7.45
C THR A 413 -18.41 -13.55 -7.24
N TRP A 414 -17.28 -14.00 -6.72
CA TRP A 414 -16.01 -13.28 -6.78
C TRP A 414 -15.22 -13.82 -7.96
N GLU A 415 -15.42 -13.19 -9.13
CA GLU A 415 -14.98 -13.72 -10.43
C GLU A 415 -15.67 -15.06 -10.76
N THR A 416 -14.97 -16.20 -10.69
CA THR A 416 -15.52 -17.53 -11.01
C THR A 416 -15.91 -18.37 -9.81
N PHE A 417 -15.70 -17.89 -8.58
CA PHE A 417 -15.99 -18.64 -7.35
C PHE A 417 -17.27 -18.13 -6.69
N PRO A 418 -18.11 -19.00 -6.10
CA PRO A 418 -19.26 -18.57 -5.32
C PRO A 418 -18.82 -17.59 -4.23
N ALA A 419 -19.54 -16.48 -4.11
CA ALA A 419 -19.30 -15.53 -3.04
C ALA A 419 -19.89 -16.06 -1.73
N ASP A 420 -19.16 -15.86 -0.64
CA ASP A 420 -19.64 -16.17 0.70
C ASP A 420 -19.87 -14.84 1.44
N TYR A 421 -21.14 -14.49 1.66
CA TYR A 421 -21.53 -13.33 2.46
C TYR A 421 -22.29 -13.68 3.74
N ALA A 422 -22.82 -14.89 3.87
CA ALA A 422 -23.80 -15.18 4.92
C ALA A 422 -23.19 -15.13 6.33
N MET A 423 -24.04 -14.83 7.31
CA MET A 423 -23.77 -15.20 8.70
C MET A 423 -24.44 -16.53 9.01
N ASP A 424 -23.73 -17.42 9.69
CA ASP A 424 -24.18 -18.77 9.97
C ASP A 424 -25.35 -18.77 10.99
N PRO A 425 -26.56 -19.21 10.59
CA PRO A 425 -27.71 -19.27 11.49
C PRO A 425 -27.50 -20.21 12.68
N ARG A 426 -26.62 -21.22 12.57
CA ARG A 426 -26.28 -22.10 13.69
C ARG A 426 -25.56 -21.40 14.83
N VAL A 427 -25.03 -20.20 14.59
CA VAL A 427 -24.46 -19.33 15.62
C VAL A 427 -25.38 -18.13 15.90
N THR A 428 -25.96 -17.51 14.86
CA THR A 428 -26.74 -16.27 15.05
C THR A 428 -28.14 -16.50 15.64
N GLU A 429 -28.70 -17.69 15.47
CA GLU A 429 -30.02 -18.09 16.01
C GLU A 429 -29.92 -18.97 17.26
N ASP A 430 -28.73 -19.50 17.57
CA ASP A 430 -28.52 -20.33 18.76
C ASP A 430 -28.62 -19.48 20.05
N PRO A 431 -29.48 -19.87 21.01
CA PRO A 431 -29.67 -19.14 22.28
C PRO A 431 -28.39 -18.95 23.10
N SER A 432 -27.41 -19.83 22.96
CA SER A 432 -26.13 -19.82 23.68
C SER A 432 -25.18 -18.73 23.18
N TYR A 433 -25.37 -18.28 21.93
CA TYR A 433 -24.48 -17.32 21.27
C TYR A 433 -25.17 -15.99 20.97
N ARG A 434 -26.49 -15.98 20.75
CA ARG A 434 -27.22 -14.81 20.24
C ARG A 434 -27.05 -13.54 21.05
N ALA A 435 -27.17 -13.62 22.37
CA ALA A 435 -27.02 -12.46 23.26
C ALA A 435 -25.56 -11.96 23.27
N ASP A 436 -24.61 -12.89 23.33
CA ASP A 436 -23.19 -12.60 23.33
C ASP A 436 -22.72 -12.03 21.99
N LEU A 437 -23.35 -12.41 20.87
CA LEU A 437 -23.07 -11.85 19.56
C LEU A 437 -23.42 -10.36 19.48
N LEU A 438 -24.58 -9.96 20.01
CA LEU A 438 -24.99 -8.54 20.08
C LEU A 438 -24.08 -7.72 21.00
N LYS A 439 -23.61 -8.32 22.10
CA LYS A 439 -22.58 -7.73 22.96
C LYS A 439 -21.25 -7.65 22.21
N GLY A 440 -20.90 -8.70 21.49
CA GLY A 440 -19.68 -8.87 20.72
C GLY A 440 -19.46 -7.77 19.71
N PHE A 441 -20.47 -7.41 18.91
CA PHE A 441 -20.40 -6.29 17.96
C PHE A 441 -20.08 -4.93 18.60
N ARG A 442 -20.24 -4.80 19.92
CA ARG A 442 -19.94 -3.58 20.69
C ARG A 442 -18.71 -3.73 21.59
N ALA A 443 -18.07 -4.91 21.62
CA ALA A 443 -16.96 -5.20 22.52
C ALA A 443 -15.64 -4.56 22.04
N ILE A 444 -15.49 -4.37 20.73
CA ILE A 444 -14.32 -3.75 20.11
C ILE A 444 -14.73 -2.69 19.07
N PRO A 445 -13.84 -1.75 18.71
CA PRO A 445 -14.15 -0.73 17.71
C PRO A 445 -14.41 -1.30 16.33
N THR A 446 -15.08 -0.51 15.50
CA THR A 446 -15.41 -0.89 14.12
C THR A 446 -14.65 -0.05 13.11
N MET A 447 -14.00 -0.73 12.16
CA MET A 447 -13.53 -0.13 10.91
C MET A 447 -14.56 -0.35 9.81
N SER A 448 -15.07 0.73 9.22
CA SER A 448 -15.96 0.68 8.06
C SER A 448 -15.23 1.19 6.82
N ILE A 449 -15.21 0.38 5.76
CA ILE A 449 -14.65 0.74 4.46
C ILE A 449 -15.80 0.96 3.48
N SER A 450 -15.75 2.10 2.79
CA SER A 450 -16.67 2.46 1.73
C SER A 450 -15.94 2.67 0.40
N MET A 451 -16.32 1.94 -0.64
CA MET A 451 -15.73 2.06 -1.98
C MET A 451 -16.66 1.50 -3.07
N PRO A 452 -16.45 1.81 -4.36
CA PRO A 452 -17.23 1.22 -5.43
C PRO A 452 -17.19 -0.32 -5.39
N GLN A 453 -18.35 -0.97 -5.50
CA GLN A 453 -18.41 -2.44 -5.53
C GLN A 453 -17.60 -3.06 -6.67
N THR A 454 -17.50 -2.39 -7.82
CA THR A 454 -16.66 -2.83 -8.94
C THR A 454 -15.17 -2.88 -8.60
N ASP A 455 -14.72 -2.08 -7.64
CA ASP A 455 -13.33 -2.08 -7.16
C ASP A 455 -13.07 -3.16 -6.10
N LEU A 456 -14.12 -3.71 -5.49
CA LEU A 456 -14.04 -4.92 -4.64
C LEU A 456 -14.18 -6.18 -5.48
N PHE A 457 -15.27 -6.30 -6.24
CA PHE A 457 -15.73 -7.57 -6.82
C PHE A 457 -15.90 -7.54 -8.35
N GLY A 458 -15.60 -6.42 -9.01
CA GLY A 458 -15.66 -6.34 -10.47
C GLY A 458 -14.51 -7.07 -11.18
N PRO A 459 -14.42 -6.99 -12.53
CA PRO A 459 -13.33 -7.60 -13.31
C PRO A 459 -11.92 -7.05 -13.03
N ARG A 460 -11.83 -5.96 -12.25
CA ARG A 460 -10.59 -5.40 -11.70
C ARG A 460 -10.72 -5.15 -10.19
N GLY A 461 -11.59 -5.92 -9.55
CA GLY A 461 -11.86 -5.84 -8.13
C GLY A 461 -10.81 -6.58 -7.31
N ILE A 462 -10.43 -6.04 -6.16
CA ILE A 462 -9.38 -6.65 -5.34
C ILE A 462 -9.77 -8.04 -4.79
N TYR A 463 -11.04 -8.27 -4.43
CA TYR A 463 -11.53 -9.59 -3.99
C TYR A 463 -11.74 -10.57 -5.14
N SER A 464 -12.01 -10.09 -6.36
CA SER A 464 -12.02 -10.95 -7.56
C SER A 464 -10.61 -11.40 -7.97
N HIS A 465 -9.61 -10.59 -7.64
CA HIS A 465 -8.21 -10.79 -8.00
C HIS A 465 -7.27 -10.74 -6.80
N PRO A 466 -7.49 -11.60 -5.78
CA PRO A 466 -6.79 -11.44 -4.51
C PRO A 466 -5.30 -11.74 -4.61
N MET A 467 -4.89 -12.52 -5.62
CA MET A 467 -3.50 -12.85 -5.93
C MET A 467 -2.73 -11.73 -6.66
N ASP A 468 -3.43 -10.74 -7.22
CA ASP A 468 -2.80 -9.64 -7.94
C ASP A 468 -2.42 -8.46 -7.02
N HIS A 469 -1.22 -7.90 -7.23
CA HIS A 469 -0.57 -6.98 -6.28
C HIS A 469 0.08 -5.77 -6.93
N GLY A 470 0.47 -4.80 -6.10
CA GLY A 470 1.23 -3.63 -6.52
C GLY A 470 0.37 -2.38 -6.47
N THR A 471 0.83 -1.31 -7.11
CA THR A 471 0.11 -0.04 -7.22
C THR A 471 -1.10 -0.16 -8.13
N ASP A 472 -1.06 -1.02 -9.15
CA ASP A 472 -2.15 -1.26 -10.11
C ASP A 472 -3.41 -1.89 -9.49
N TRP A 473 -3.27 -2.43 -8.28
CA TRP A 473 -4.30 -3.12 -7.52
C TRP A 473 -4.68 -2.36 -6.23
N GLU A 474 -4.29 -1.09 -6.18
CA GLU A 474 -4.70 -0.15 -5.14
C GLU A 474 -5.93 0.62 -5.59
N LYS A 475 -6.93 0.71 -4.72
CA LYS A 475 -8.23 1.29 -5.02
C LYS A 475 -8.56 2.42 -4.06
N ALA A 476 -9.17 3.48 -4.59
CA ALA A 476 -9.65 4.59 -3.77
C ALA A 476 -10.80 4.11 -2.87
N SER A 477 -10.76 4.50 -1.61
CA SER A 477 -11.75 4.11 -0.60
C SER A 477 -11.88 5.20 0.47
N SER A 478 -12.93 5.13 1.27
CA SER A 478 -13.07 5.87 2.52
C SER A 478 -13.00 4.89 3.68
N LEU A 479 -12.25 5.23 4.71
CA LEU A 479 -12.13 4.47 5.95
C LEU A 479 -12.70 5.28 7.10
N GLU A 480 -13.51 4.64 7.93
CA GLU A 480 -14.06 5.20 9.16
C GLU A 480 -13.67 4.32 10.36
N LEU A 481 -13.31 4.95 11.47
CA LEU A 481 -13.31 4.33 12.79
C LEU A 481 -14.58 4.74 13.53
N ILE A 482 -15.32 3.76 14.03
CA ILE A 482 -16.55 3.92 14.81
C ILE A 482 -16.33 3.28 16.17
N GLN A 483 -16.41 4.08 17.22
CA GLN A 483 -16.23 3.63 18.60
C GLN A 483 -17.55 3.11 19.17
N PRO A 484 -17.53 2.01 19.94
CA PRO A 484 -18.74 1.41 20.48
C PRO A 484 -19.36 2.25 21.60
N ASP A 485 -18.55 3.04 22.31
CA ASP A 485 -18.95 3.94 23.39
C ASP A 485 -19.41 5.33 22.88
N GLY A 486 -19.38 5.55 21.56
CA GLY A 486 -19.73 6.83 20.93
C GLY A 486 -18.67 7.93 21.05
N SER A 487 -17.48 7.61 21.60
CA SER A 487 -16.33 8.51 21.56
C SER A 487 -15.90 8.81 20.13
N ASP A 488 -15.07 9.84 19.96
CA ASP A 488 -14.70 10.31 18.63
C ASP A 488 -13.84 9.29 17.89
N GLY A 489 -14.26 8.98 16.66
CA GLY A 489 -13.45 8.27 15.68
C GLY A 489 -12.97 9.21 14.57
N PHE A 490 -12.66 8.65 13.40
CA PHE A 490 -12.23 9.44 12.24
C PHE A 490 -12.93 8.98 10.96
N GLN A 491 -12.86 9.83 9.93
CA GLN A 491 -13.07 9.43 8.54
C GLN A 491 -11.93 10.00 7.72
N ILE A 492 -11.41 9.20 6.80
CA ILE A 492 -10.31 9.58 5.93
C ILE A 492 -10.44 8.82 4.62
N ASP A 493 -10.13 9.49 3.50
CA ASP A 493 -9.99 8.80 2.22
C ASP A 493 -8.58 8.21 2.09
N CYS A 494 -8.50 6.99 1.56
CA CYS A 494 -7.28 6.19 1.51
C CYS A 494 -7.26 5.25 0.31
N GLY A 495 -6.07 4.77 -0.04
CA GLY A 495 -5.88 3.62 -0.90
C GLY A 495 -6.09 2.32 -0.13
N LEU A 496 -6.72 1.34 -0.76
CA LEU A 496 -6.93 0.00 -0.22
C LEU A 496 -6.43 -1.05 -1.21
N ARG A 497 -5.77 -2.08 -0.70
CA ARG A 497 -5.45 -3.29 -1.48
C ARG A 497 -5.30 -4.50 -0.57
N ILE A 498 -5.38 -5.69 -1.14
CA ILE A 498 -5.09 -6.93 -0.41
C ILE A 498 -3.59 -7.01 -0.05
N TYR A 499 -3.31 -7.55 1.14
CA TYR A 499 -1.99 -7.66 1.74
C TYR A 499 -1.62 -9.12 2.04
N GLY A 500 -0.32 -9.41 1.99
CA GLY A 500 0.25 -10.70 2.38
C GLY A 500 0.67 -11.58 1.21
N GLY A 501 0.86 -12.86 1.50
CA GLY A 501 1.22 -13.90 0.53
C GLY A 501 0.19 -15.03 0.56
N PHE A 502 0.36 -15.98 1.49
CA PHE A 502 -0.47 -17.17 1.60
C PHE A 502 -1.98 -16.87 1.75
N GLY A 503 -2.31 -15.90 2.60
CA GLY A 503 -3.69 -15.50 2.88
C GLY A 503 -4.46 -14.84 1.72
N ARG A 504 -3.82 -14.69 0.57
CA ARG A 504 -4.43 -14.17 -0.67
C ARG A 504 -5.01 -15.25 -1.55
N ASN A 505 -4.76 -16.52 -1.19
CA ASN A 505 -5.31 -17.66 -1.88
C ASN A 505 -6.84 -17.55 -1.90
N ARG A 506 -7.43 -17.71 -3.08
CA ARG A 506 -8.88 -17.63 -3.33
C ARG A 506 -9.71 -18.63 -2.52
N ARG A 507 -9.09 -19.69 -2.01
CA ARG A 507 -9.76 -20.63 -1.10
C ARG A 507 -10.18 -19.98 0.23
N PHE A 508 -9.54 -18.87 0.60
CA PHE A 508 -9.84 -18.14 1.82
C PHE A 508 -10.74 -16.95 1.48
N PRO A 509 -11.91 -16.82 2.10
CA PRO A 509 -12.82 -15.72 1.79
C PRO A 509 -12.44 -14.40 2.46
N LYS A 510 -11.63 -14.42 3.54
CA LYS A 510 -11.25 -13.24 4.30
C LYS A 510 -9.77 -12.90 4.12
N HIS A 511 -9.49 -11.76 3.50
CA HIS A 511 -8.12 -11.33 3.20
C HIS A 511 -7.63 -10.25 4.17
N SER A 512 -6.32 -10.21 4.42
CA SER A 512 -5.68 -9.04 5.03
C SER A 512 -5.70 -7.88 4.06
N LEU A 513 -5.92 -6.67 4.57
CA LEU A 513 -5.98 -5.46 3.78
C LEU A 513 -4.89 -4.48 4.21
N ARG A 514 -4.27 -3.81 3.25
CA ARG A 514 -3.37 -2.69 3.51
C ARG A 514 -4.10 -1.39 3.18
N VAL A 515 -4.14 -0.51 4.16
CA VAL A 515 -4.62 0.87 4.05
C VAL A 515 -3.40 1.76 3.78
N LEU A 516 -3.50 2.62 2.77
CA LEU A 516 -2.42 3.51 2.33
C LEU A 516 -2.91 4.97 2.30
N PHE A 517 -2.22 5.85 3.00
CA PHE A 517 -2.52 7.29 3.00
C PHE A 517 -1.61 7.97 1.97
N LYS A 518 -2.19 8.42 0.86
CA LYS A 518 -1.46 9.02 -0.26
C LYS A 518 -2.22 10.21 -0.83
N GLY A 519 -1.47 11.18 -1.36
CA GLY A 519 -2.01 12.41 -1.95
C GLY A 519 -3.06 12.17 -3.04
N ILE A 520 -2.93 11.08 -3.79
CA ILE A 520 -3.90 10.67 -4.83
C ILE A 520 -5.26 10.26 -4.30
N TYR A 521 -5.35 9.84 -3.03
CA TYR A 521 -6.61 9.45 -2.40
C TYR A 521 -7.11 10.49 -1.42
N GLY A 522 -6.22 11.31 -0.84
CA GLY A 522 -6.57 12.30 0.15
C GLY A 522 -5.35 12.71 0.97
N ALA A 523 -5.48 12.68 2.29
CA ALA A 523 -4.37 12.97 3.19
C ALA A 523 -3.24 11.94 3.02
N THR A 524 -1.98 12.39 3.15
CA THR A 524 -0.80 11.53 3.06
C THR A 524 -0.48 10.78 4.34
N ARG A 525 -1.13 11.14 5.45
CA ARG A 525 -1.03 10.45 6.74
C ARG A 525 -2.38 10.51 7.45
N LEU A 526 -2.69 9.47 8.22
CA LEU A 526 -3.70 9.54 9.27
C LEU A 526 -3.03 10.12 10.51
N ASN A 527 -3.57 11.22 11.04
CA ASN A 527 -3.15 11.79 12.32
C ASN A 527 -4.25 11.57 13.35
N PHE A 528 -4.11 10.53 14.16
CA PHE A 528 -5.09 10.10 15.15
C PHE A 528 -4.41 9.23 16.22
N PRO A 529 -4.71 9.40 17.53
CA PRO A 529 -4.18 8.53 18.59
C PRO A 529 -4.89 7.16 18.55
N LEU A 530 -4.47 6.33 17.60
CA LEU A 530 -5.17 5.09 17.26
C LEU A 530 -4.93 3.96 18.27
N PHE A 531 -3.69 3.81 18.72
CA PHE A 531 -3.30 2.74 19.63
C PHE A 531 -3.18 3.26 21.06
N PRO A 532 -3.55 2.46 22.07
CA PRO A 532 -3.38 2.83 23.46
C PRO A 532 -1.90 2.85 23.86
N GLY A 533 -1.53 3.76 24.76
CA GLY A 533 -0.17 3.91 25.29
C GLY A 533 0.48 5.25 24.92
N SER A 534 1.23 5.84 25.85
CA SER A 534 1.90 7.14 25.65
C SER A 534 2.97 7.10 24.56
N ASP A 535 3.55 5.92 24.35
CA ASP A 535 4.72 5.74 23.48
C ASP A 535 4.32 5.39 22.05
N ALA A 536 3.04 5.12 21.80
CA ALA A 536 2.51 4.83 20.47
C ALA A 536 2.47 6.10 19.61
N THR A 537 2.89 6.01 18.35
CA THR A 537 2.78 7.15 17.44
C THR A 537 1.32 7.47 17.12
N THR A 538 1.06 8.74 16.78
CA THR A 538 -0.26 9.21 16.38
C THR A 538 -0.34 9.52 14.89
N SER A 539 0.69 9.20 14.10
CA SER A 539 0.77 9.56 12.69
C SER A 539 1.22 8.42 11.77
N PHE A 540 0.33 7.92 10.92
CA PHE A 540 0.52 6.71 10.12
C PHE A 540 0.45 7.01 8.61
N ASP A 541 1.39 6.48 7.81
CA ASP A 541 1.31 6.50 6.34
C ASP A 541 0.69 5.22 5.76
N THR A 542 0.64 4.16 6.57
CA THR A 542 0.00 2.89 6.24
C THR A 542 -0.43 2.16 7.50
N LEU A 543 -1.53 1.42 7.38
CA LEU A 543 -2.01 0.48 8.39
C LEU A 543 -2.32 -0.86 7.72
N ILE A 544 -2.29 -1.94 8.48
CA ILE A 544 -2.67 -3.27 8.01
C ILE A 544 -3.84 -3.75 8.86
N LEU A 545 -4.92 -4.17 8.20
CA LEU A 545 -5.98 -4.98 8.78
C LEU A 545 -5.62 -6.44 8.56
N ARG A 546 -5.09 -7.12 9.57
CA ARG A 546 -4.73 -8.54 9.50
C ARG A 546 -5.95 -9.44 9.73
N GLY A 547 -6.25 -10.28 8.75
CA GLY A 547 -7.36 -11.23 8.81
C GLY A 547 -7.08 -12.51 9.60
N GLY A 548 -5.79 -12.83 9.83
CA GLY A 548 -5.31 -14.09 10.43
C GLY A 548 -5.43 -15.27 9.45
N PHE A 549 -4.44 -16.17 9.35
CA PHE A 549 -4.51 -17.30 8.41
C PHE A 549 -4.15 -18.65 9.01
N ASN A 550 -2.90 -18.89 9.40
CA ASN A 550 -2.41 -20.24 9.68
C ASN A 550 -3.22 -20.95 10.78
N ASN A 551 -3.45 -20.25 11.89
CA ASN A 551 -4.30 -20.70 12.99
C ASN A 551 -5.61 -19.88 13.01
N SER A 552 -6.31 -19.81 11.88
CA SER A 552 -7.60 -19.12 11.75
C SER A 552 -8.73 -20.07 11.35
N TRP A 553 -9.96 -19.73 11.73
CA TRP A 553 -11.15 -20.49 11.33
C TRP A 553 -11.41 -20.47 9.82
N GLN A 554 -11.12 -19.36 9.16
CA GLN A 554 -11.21 -19.29 7.70
C GLN A 554 -10.22 -20.21 6.97
N ALA A 555 -9.19 -20.70 7.67
CA ALA A 555 -8.28 -21.74 7.18
C ALA A 555 -8.61 -23.14 7.74
N GLY A 556 -9.71 -23.27 8.49
CA GLY A 556 -10.20 -24.53 9.04
C GLY A 556 -9.42 -25.04 10.24
N SER A 557 -8.75 -24.18 11.02
CA SER A 557 -7.99 -24.61 12.21
C SER A 557 -8.82 -24.47 13.49
N SER A 558 -9.03 -25.56 14.25
CA SER A 558 -9.64 -25.51 15.60
C SER A 558 -8.69 -24.91 16.65
N ARG A 559 -7.42 -24.67 16.30
CA ARG A 559 -6.40 -24.06 17.18
C ARG A 559 -6.40 -22.55 17.13
N SER A 560 -7.50 -21.99 16.63
CA SER A 560 -7.60 -20.56 16.36
C SER A 560 -7.71 -19.76 17.64
N GLN A 561 -6.95 -18.67 17.69
CA GLN A 561 -7.01 -17.70 18.77
C GLN A 561 -7.13 -16.26 18.28
N HIS A 562 -6.65 -15.96 17.06
CA HIS A 562 -6.50 -14.59 16.53
C HIS A 562 -5.54 -13.68 17.33
N LEU A 563 -4.95 -14.18 18.42
CA LEU A 563 -4.10 -13.43 19.35
C LEU A 563 -2.59 -13.63 19.14
N ARG A 564 -2.16 -14.73 18.51
CA ARG A 564 -0.76 -15.22 18.56
C ARG A 564 0.26 -14.18 18.10
N ASP A 565 0.05 -13.58 16.93
CA ASP A 565 0.94 -12.54 16.39
C ASP A 565 1.01 -11.29 17.29
N GLU A 566 -0.15 -10.81 17.73
CA GLU A 566 -0.25 -9.65 18.62
C GLU A 566 0.42 -9.94 19.97
N PHE A 567 0.30 -11.16 20.50
CA PHE A 567 0.93 -11.55 21.77
C PHE A 567 2.45 -11.49 21.68
N ILE A 568 3.02 -11.96 20.56
CA ILE A 568 4.47 -11.90 20.31
C ILE A 568 4.92 -10.43 20.23
N ARG A 569 4.22 -9.59 19.47
CA ARG A 569 4.56 -8.16 19.36
C ARG A 569 4.41 -7.39 20.68
N ARG A 570 3.32 -7.61 21.42
CA ARG A 570 3.13 -7.02 22.76
C ARG A 570 4.14 -7.55 23.78
N SER A 571 4.65 -8.77 23.62
CA SER A 571 5.73 -9.29 24.46
C SER A 571 7.06 -8.60 24.14
N GLN A 572 7.37 -8.31 22.87
CA GLN A 572 8.52 -7.49 22.51
C GLN A 572 8.40 -6.05 23.06
N LEU A 573 7.22 -5.42 22.96
CA LEU A 573 6.95 -4.12 23.59
C LEU A 573 7.16 -4.16 25.11
N ALA A 574 6.63 -5.19 25.78
CA ALA A 574 6.76 -5.35 27.23
C ALA A 574 8.21 -5.53 27.70
N MET A 575 9.12 -5.97 26.82
CA MET A 575 10.57 -6.03 27.07
C MET A 575 11.27 -4.66 26.97
N GLY A 576 10.53 -3.59 26.67
CA GLY A 576 11.07 -2.26 26.42
C GLY A 576 11.67 -2.09 25.03
N GLN A 577 11.36 -2.99 24.09
CA GLN A 577 11.85 -2.93 22.72
C GLN A 577 10.80 -2.33 21.78
N PRO A 578 11.21 -1.55 20.77
CA PRO A 578 10.28 -1.07 19.75
C PRO A 578 9.68 -2.25 18.97
N ALA A 579 8.37 -2.24 18.77
CA ALA A 579 7.62 -3.21 17.96
C ALA A 579 6.28 -2.61 17.50
N SER A 580 5.64 -3.21 16.50
CA SER A 580 4.36 -2.69 16.00
C SER A 580 3.25 -2.81 17.04
N HIS A 581 2.55 -1.70 17.29
CA HIS A 581 1.32 -1.65 18.06
C HIS A 581 0.15 -2.18 17.24
N GLY A 582 -0.80 -2.81 17.93
CA GLY A 582 -2.02 -3.29 17.31
C GLY A 582 -3.22 -3.32 18.26
N MET A 583 -4.41 -3.35 17.66
CA MET A 583 -5.69 -3.47 18.35
C MET A 583 -6.65 -4.34 17.54
N PHE A 584 -7.67 -4.89 18.18
CA PHE A 584 -8.70 -5.66 17.48
C PHE A 584 -9.86 -4.75 17.07
N VAL A 585 -10.39 -4.99 15.86
CA VAL A 585 -11.54 -4.26 15.31
C VAL A 585 -12.49 -5.20 14.59
N HIS A 586 -13.77 -4.86 14.57
CA HIS A 586 -14.69 -5.38 13.57
C HIS A 586 -14.44 -4.70 12.23
N LEU A 587 -14.50 -5.44 11.13
CA LEU A 587 -14.44 -4.88 9.79
C LEU A 587 -15.81 -4.94 9.11
N TYR A 588 -16.22 -3.83 8.49
CA TYR A 588 -17.33 -3.75 7.57
C TYR A 588 -16.85 -3.29 6.19
N LEU A 589 -17.31 -3.97 5.12
CA LEU A 589 -17.07 -3.60 3.73
C LEU A 589 -18.39 -3.20 3.09
N ASN A 590 -18.54 -1.92 2.71
CA ASN A 590 -19.78 -1.37 2.16
C ASN A 590 -21.04 -1.71 2.98
N GLY A 591 -20.90 -1.73 4.32
CA GLY A 591 -21.99 -2.03 5.24
C GLY A 591 -22.22 -3.52 5.53
N LEU A 592 -21.52 -4.44 4.87
CA LEU A 592 -21.54 -5.87 5.24
C LEU A 592 -20.47 -6.18 6.28
N TYR A 593 -20.83 -6.99 7.26
CA TYR A 593 -19.90 -7.48 8.27
C TYR A 593 -18.92 -8.49 7.66
N TRP A 594 -17.64 -8.32 7.97
CA TRP A 594 -16.54 -9.09 7.39
C TRP A 594 -15.70 -9.85 8.41
N GLY A 595 -15.93 -9.68 9.72
CA GLY A 595 -15.22 -10.41 10.77
C GLY A 595 -14.31 -9.55 11.64
N VAL A 596 -13.60 -10.22 12.55
CA VAL A 596 -12.66 -9.63 13.50
C VAL A 596 -11.26 -9.54 12.87
N TYR A 597 -10.65 -8.37 12.90
CA TYR A 597 -9.33 -8.09 12.34
C TYR A 597 -8.40 -7.56 13.43
N ASN A 598 -7.10 -7.83 13.29
CA ASN A 598 -6.07 -7.14 14.04
C ASN A 598 -5.55 -5.96 13.20
N LEU A 599 -5.90 -4.74 13.62
CA LEU A 599 -5.39 -3.50 13.04
C LEU A 599 -3.99 -3.23 13.61
N VAL A 600 -2.99 -3.07 12.75
CA VAL A 600 -1.59 -3.04 13.16
C VAL A 600 -0.73 -2.12 12.28
N GLU A 601 0.31 -1.55 12.89
CA GLU A 601 1.37 -0.81 12.21
C GLU A 601 2.27 -1.72 11.35
N ARG A 602 2.67 -1.26 10.17
CA ARG A 602 3.68 -1.95 9.36
C ARG A 602 5.09 -1.45 9.75
N PRO A 603 6.07 -2.32 10.08
CA PRO A 603 7.45 -1.91 10.37
C PRO A 603 8.24 -1.38 9.15
N SER A 604 7.77 -0.29 8.52
CA SER A 604 8.41 0.41 7.40
C SER A 604 9.49 1.39 7.87
N GLY A 605 10.14 2.08 6.92
CA GLY A 605 11.00 3.23 7.25
C GLY A 605 10.24 4.35 7.99
N ALA A 606 8.95 4.56 7.69
CA ALA A 606 8.12 5.53 8.39
C ALA A 606 7.84 5.12 9.84
N PHE A 607 7.61 3.83 10.09
CA PHE A 607 7.49 3.28 11.43
C PHE A 607 8.82 3.45 12.19
N ALA A 608 9.94 3.07 11.59
CA ALA A 608 11.25 3.21 12.22
C ALA A 608 11.53 4.68 12.58
N ALA A 609 11.27 5.63 11.68
CA ALA A 609 11.40 7.05 11.96
C ALA A 609 10.51 7.52 13.12
N ALA A 610 9.29 7.01 13.24
CA ALA A 610 8.36 7.39 14.30
C ALA A 610 8.83 6.95 15.70
N TYR A 611 9.49 5.80 15.83
CA TYR A 611 9.90 5.23 17.11
C TYR A 611 11.40 5.38 17.42
N LEU A 612 12.23 5.55 16.40
CA LEU A 612 13.70 5.68 16.51
C LEU A 612 14.21 7.07 16.12
N GLY A 613 13.32 7.98 15.70
CA GLY A 613 13.62 9.36 15.33
C GLY A 613 14.08 9.54 13.88
N GLY A 614 14.11 10.78 13.40
CA GLY A 614 14.49 11.11 12.02
C GLY A 614 13.32 11.01 11.03
N GLU A 615 13.66 10.88 9.75
CA GLU A 615 12.68 10.85 8.64
C GLU A 615 12.68 9.50 7.91
N ARG A 616 11.55 9.16 7.26
CA ARG A 616 11.38 7.88 6.55
C ARG A 616 12.54 7.56 5.60
N ASP A 617 12.95 8.54 4.81
CA ASP A 617 13.98 8.37 3.79
C ASP A 617 15.38 8.22 4.41
N GLU A 618 15.55 8.36 5.71
CA GLU A 618 16.82 8.11 6.39
C GLU A 618 17.01 6.63 6.76
N TYR A 619 16.05 5.75 6.48
CA TYR A 619 16.09 4.35 6.91
C TYR A 619 16.25 3.35 5.77
N ASP A 620 17.08 2.33 6.01
CA ASP A 620 17.01 1.04 5.32
C ASP A 620 16.04 0.14 6.12
N ALA A 621 14.86 -0.14 5.56
CA ALA A 621 13.87 -1.02 6.18
C ALA A 621 13.64 -2.27 5.32
N LEU A 622 13.68 -3.43 5.96
CA LEU A 622 13.67 -4.74 5.33
C LEU A 622 12.48 -5.57 5.82
N ASN A 623 11.88 -6.35 4.92
CA ASN A 623 11.03 -7.48 5.25
C ASN A 623 11.67 -8.74 4.69
N SER A 624 12.03 -9.69 5.56
CA SER A 624 12.64 -10.97 5.16
C SER A 624 13.83 -10.79 4.20
N GLY A 625 14.72 -9.84 4.53
CA GLY A 625 15.93 -9.51 3.76
C GLY A 625 15.71 -8.66 2.50
N LYS A 626 14.46 -8.35 2.14
CA LYS A 626 14.13 -7.49 0.99
C LYS A 626 13.88 -6.07 1.43
N ALA A 627 14.51 -5.09 0.77
CA ALA A 627 14.25 -3.69 1.02
C ALA A 627 12.80 -3.32 0.67
N ILE A 628 12.13 -2.69 1.63
CA ILE A 628 10.82 -2.06 1.45
C ILE A 628 10.90 -0.53 1.50
N ASP A 629 11.95 0.00 2.11
CA ASP A 629 12.42 1.39 2.08
C ASP A 629 13.96 1.36 2.12
N GLY A 630 14.64 2.31 1.49
CA GLY A 630 16.11 2.35 1.44
C GLY A 630 16.72 1.23 0.57
N THR A 631 17.87 0.68 1.01
CA THR A 631 18.65 -0.33 0.26
C THR A 631 18.99 -1.55 1.11
N THR A 632 19.59 -2.59 0.51
CA THR A 632 20.10 -3.77 1.23
C THR A 632 21.62 -3.75 1.41
N GLU A 633 22.30 -2.63 1.14
CA GLU A 633 23.77 -2.56 1.12
C GLU A 633 24.40 -2.82 2.50
N ALA A 634 23.92 -2.13 3.54
CA ALA A 634 24.42 -2.33 4.90
C ALA A 634 24.16 -3.76 5.40
N TRP A 635 23.01 -4.34 5.05
CA TRP A 635 22.65 -5.72 5.39
C TRP A 635 23.59 -6.73 4.73
N ARG A 636 23.83 -6.60 3.42
CA ARG A 636 24.77 -7.45 2.69
C ARG A 636 26.19 -7.32 3.25
N LYS A 637 26.66 -6.10 3.49
CA LYS A 637 27.97 -5.84 4.07
C LYS A 637 28.13 -6.52 5.43
N MET A 638 27.15 -6.38 6.33
CA MET A 638 27.15 -7.02 7.65
C MET A 638 27.33 -8.55 7.53
N HIS A 639 26.58 -9.21 6.64
CA HIS A 639 26.70 -10.66 6.46
C HIS A 639 27.98 -11.10 5.75
N ASP A 640 28.50 -10.29 4.82
CA ASP A 640 29.79 -10.55 4.16
C ASP A 640 30.96 -10.50 5.15
N VAL A 641 30.94 -9.58 6.10
CA VAL A 641 31.96 -9.52 7.16
C VAL A 641 31.73 -10.55 8.26
N ALA A 642 30.47 -10.89 8.57
CA ALA A 642 30.14 -11.93 9.54
C ALA A 642 30.75 -13.28 9.15
N GLY A 643 30.71 -13.63 7.87
CA GLY A 643 31.31 -14.86 7.36
C GLY A 643 32.84 -14.93 7.45
N LYS A 644 33.51 -13.80 7.72
CA LYS A 644 34.98 -13.69 7.83
C LYS A 644 35.46 -13.46 9.26
N ALA A 645 34.57 -13.14 10.18
CA ALA A 645 34.92 -12.85 11.57
C ALA A 645 35.35 -14.11 12.35
N THR A 646 36.33 -13.94 13.25
CA THR A 646 36.76 -14.96 14.21
C THR A 646 35.98 -14.81 15.52
N PRO A 647 35.93 -15.85 16.38
CA PRO A 647 35.31 -15.75 17.69
C PRO A 647 35.81 -14.56 18.53
N ASP A 648 37.09 -14.18 18.39
CA ASP A 648 37.72 -13.11 19.18
C ASP A 648 37.34 -11.70 18.69
N ASN A 649 37.05 -11.50 17.40
CA ASN A 649 36.78 -10.18 16.83
C ASN A 649 35.35 -9.99 16.33
N VAL A 650 34.49 -11.02 16.40
CA VAL A 650 33.14 -10.95 15.81
C VAL A 650 32.28 -9.87 16.45
N LEU A 651 32.45 -9.58 17.74
CA LEU A 651 31.70 -8.51 18.41
C LEU A 651 32.13 -7.12 17.95
N GLU A 652 33.44 -6.86 17.79
CA GLU A 652 33.94 -5.61 17.22
C GLU A 652 33.53 -5.46 15.75
N THR A 653 33.49 -6.56 15.00
CA THR A 653 33.17 -6.57 13.58
C THR A 653 31.68 -6.33 13.32
N LEU A 654 30.80 -6.96 14.11
CA LEU A 654 29.36 -6.96 13.87
C LEU A 654 28.57 -6.04 14.80
N GLY A 655 29.08 -5.74 15.99
CA GLY A 655 28.44 -4.85 16.96
C GLY A 655 27.99 -3.51 16.37
N PRO A 656 28.82 -2.82 15.55
CA PRO A 656 28.42 -1.55 14.94
C PRO A 656 27.24 -1.64 13.94
N PHE A 657 26.88 -2.84 13.47
CA PHE A 657 25.79 -3.04 12.53
C PHE A 657 24.46 -3.40 13.20
N VAL A 658 24.43 -3.66 14.52
CA VAL A 658 23.29 -4.31 15.17
C VAL A 658 23.02 -3.67 16.52
N ASN A 659 21.75 -3.36 16.81
CA ASN A 659 21.35 -3.16 18.20
C ASN A 659 21.33 -4.54 18.90
N LEU A 660 22.35 -4.79 19.73
CA LEU A 660 22.58 -6.10 20.34
C LEU A 660 21.46 -6.51 21.31
N ASP A 661 20.97 -5.62 22.17
CA ASP A 661 19.89 -5.97 23.12
C ASP A 661 18.58 -6.23 22.39
N ASN A 662 18.28 -5.40 21.39
CA ASN A 662 17.10 -5.59 20.56
C ASN A 662 17.13 -6.93 19.82
N LEU A 663 18.28 -7.31 19.23
CA LEU A 663 18.44 -8.62 18.61
C LEU A 663 18.23 -9.74 19.64
N ILE A 664 18.85 -9.66 20.82
CA ILE A 664 18.72 -10.71 21.84
C ILE A 664 17.26 -10.88 22.26
N ASP A 665 16.56 -9.79 22.60
CA ASP A 665 15.17 -9.84 23.02
C ASP A 665 14.26 -10.35 21.91
N TYR A 666 14.46 -9.89 20.67
CA TYR A 666 13.74 -10.40 19.49
C TYR A 666 13.92 -11.92 19.33
N MET A 667 15.13 -12.44 19.53
CA MET A 667 15.40 -13.87 19.49
C MET A 667 14.70 -14.60 20.64
N LEU A 668 14.78 -14.07 21.87
CA LEU A 668 14.13 -14.65 23.05
C LEU A 668 12.61 -14.74 22.90
N VAL A 669 11.94 -13.72 22.33
CA VAL A 669 10.49 -13.78 22.13
C VAL A 669 10.12 -14.83 21.06
N ASN A 670 10.88 -14.94 19.97
CA ASN A 670 10.63 -15.99 18.96
C ASN A 670 10.89 -17.39 19.51
N PHE A 671 11.93 -17.57 20.31
CA PHE A 671 12.21 -18.82 21.00
C PHE A 671 11.13 -19.16 22.02
N TYR A 672 10.72 -18.18 22.84
CA TYR A 672 9.64 -18.35 23.80
C TYR A 672 8.35 -18.76 23.09
N GLY A 673 7.99 -18.09 21.99
CA GLY A 673 6.82 -18.43 21.19
C GLY A 673 6.90 -19.76 20.45
N GLY A 674 8.10 -20.33 20.28
CA GLY A 674 8.29 -21.55 19.49
C GLY A 674 8.00 -21.35 18.00
N ASN A 675 8.34 -20.17 17.45
CA ASN A 675 7.89 -19.74 16.11
C ASN A 675 8.34 -20.67 14.98
N ASP A 676 7.41 -21.44 14.40
CA ASP A 676 7.67 -22.49 13.44
C ASP A 676 7.87 -22.01 12.01
N ASP A 677 7.22 -20.89 11.65
CA ASP A 677 7.26 -20.30 10.32
C ASP A 677 8.32 -19.17 10.22
N TRP A 678 9.42 -19.35 10.95
CA TRP A 678 10.49 -18.37 11.16
C TRP A 678 11.85 -19.10 11.19
N ASP A 679 12.97 -18.54 10.71
CA ASP A 679 13.22 -17.14 10.32
C ASP A 679 13.51 -16.96 8.81
N GLY A 680 13.15 -17.92 7.97
CA GLY A 680 13.23 -17.78 6.51
C GLY A 680 12.36 -16.62 5.97
N HIS A 681 11.27 -16.34 6.67
CA HIS A 681 10.32 -15.26 6.45
C HIS A 681 9.86 -14.67 7.80
N ASN A 682 8.88 -13.78 7.78
CA ASN A 682 8.13 -13.34 8.97
C ASN A 682 8.95 -12.53 9.97
N TRP A 683 9.74 -11.59 9.47
CA TRP A 683 10.44 -10.61 10.28
C TRP A 683 10.72 -9.33 9.53
N TYR A 684 10.89 -8.25 10.29
CA TYR A 684 11.34 -6.97 9.78
C TYR A 684 12.64 -6.54 10.45
N ALA A 685 13.42 -5.73 9.75
CA ALA A 685 14.56 -5.04 10.32
C ALA A 685 14.64 -3.61 9.81
N ALA A 686 15.10 -2.66 10.63
CA ALA A 686 15.33 -1.29 10.19
C ALA A 686 16.63 -0.73 10.76
N ARG A 687 17.34 0.05 9.95
CA ARG A 687 18.57 0.75 10.32
C ARG A 687 18.56 2.16 9.76
N LYS A 688 18.90 3.14 10.59
CA LYS A 688 19.12 4.52 10.13
C LYS A 688 20.43 4.63 9.35
N ARG A 689 20.44 5.38 8.25
CA ARG A 689 21.58 5.53 7.32
C ARG A 689 22.61 6.54 7.83
N GLU A 690 23.06 6.35 9.07
CA GLU A 690 24.08 7.17 9.71
C GLU A 690 25.22 6.31 10.30
N PRO A 691 26.43 6.87 10.48
CA PRO A 691 27.53 6.16 11.12
C PRO A 691 27.16 5.72 12.54
N GLY A 692 27.46 4.46 12.89
CA GLY A 692 27.21 3.91 14.24
C GLY A 692 25.78 3.41 14.49
N ALA A 693 24.82 3.65 13.60
CA ALA A 693 23.47 3.11 13.74
C ALA A 693 23.40 1.63 13.35
N GLY A 694 22.86 0.81 14.26
CA GLY A 694 22.63 -0.63 14.06
C GLY A 694 21.20 -0.99 13.66
N PHE A 695 21.04 -2.19 13.08
CA PHE A 695 19.74 -2.77 12.80
C PHE A 695 18.97 -3.09 14.07
N HIS A 696 17.70 -2.68 14.09
CA HIS A 696 16.67 -3.16 15.00
C HIS A 696 15.80 -4.20 14.27
N PHE A 697 15.27 -5.17 14.99
CA PHE A 697 14.50 -6.31 14.51
C PHE A 697 13.12 -6.31 15.15
N PHE A 698 12.10 -6.62 14.36
CA PHE A 698 10.71 -6.57 14.78
C PHE A 698 10.02 -7.89 14.46
N CYS A 699 9.36 -8.47 15.47
CA CYS A 699 8.55 -9.68 15.28
C CYS A 699 7.39 -9.39 14.34
N TRP A 700 7.11 -10.32 13.43
CA TRP A 700 6.04 -10.20 12.47
C TRP A 700 5.50 -11.58 12.11
N ASP A 701 4.24 -11.62 11.66
CA ASP A 701 3.55 -12.83 11.18
C ASP A 701 3.80 -14.09 12.02
N SER A 702 3.72 -13.94 13.34
CA SER A 702 4.08 -15.00 14.30
C SER A 702 2.88 -15.90 14.62
N GLU A 703 2.09 -16.26 13.61
CA GLU A 703 0.85 -17.04 13.77
C GLU A 703 1.10 -18.52 14.12
N ARG A 704 2.30 -19.04 13.80
CA ARG A 704 2.76 -20.41 14.09
C ARG A 704 3.62 -20.44 15.38
N THR A 705 3.08 -19.85 16.44
CA THR A 705 3.66 -19.82 17.80
C THR A 705 2.65 -20.39 18.78
N LEU A 706 3.06 -20.74 20.01
CA LEU A 706 2.17 -21.20 21.10
C LEU A 706 1.50 -22.58 20.82
N GLU A 707 2.10 -23.45 20.02
CA GLU A 707 1.44 -24.71 19.59
C GLU A 707 1.74 -25.87 20.54
N ASN A 708 3.01 -26.22 20.73
CA ASN A 708 3.47 -27.33 21.55
C ASN A 708 4.61 -26.91 22.50
N ALA A 709 4.26 -26.65 23.77
CA ALA A 709 5.17 -26.06 24.75
C ALA A 709 6.47 -26.85 24.97
N GLY A 710 6.40 -28.19 24.88
CA GLY A 710 7.55 -29.08 25.08
C GLY A 710 8.32 -29.41 23.80
N GLY A 711 7.68 -29.33 22.62
CA GLY A 711 8.26 -29.74 21.34
C GLY A 711 8.79 -28.60 20.47
N ASP A 712 8.31 -27.38 20.68
CA ASP A 712 8.68 -26.23 19.84
C ASP A 712 10.05 -25.67 20.29
N ASN A 713 11.13 -26.24 19.75
CA ASN A 713 12.49 -25.75 19.99
C ASN A 713 13.01 -24.97 18.78
N LYS A 714 13.20 -23.65 18.96
CA LYS A 714 13.75 -22.74 17.94
C LYS A 714 15.12 -22.16 18.30
N THR A 715 15.70 -22.56 19.44
CA THR A 715 17.02 -22.04 19.90
C THR A 715 18.17 -22.49 19.00
N ARG A 716 17.96 -23.55 18.19
CA ARG A 716 18.93 -24.09 17.23
C ARG A 716 18.81 -23.51 15.81
N THR A 717 17.83 -22.65 15.55
CA THR A 717 17.68 -22.02 14.23
C THR A 717 18.92 -21.19 13.91
N ASN A 718 19.49 -21.37 12.71
CA ASN A 718 20.74 -20.75 12.28
C ASN A 718 20.77 -20.57 10.75
N ASN A 719 19.80 -19.83 10.23
CA ASN A 719 19.70 -19.62 8.79
C ASN A 719 20.64 -18.50 8.35
N ARG A 720 21.46 -18.80 7.34
CA ARG A 720 22.41 -17.85 6.77
C ARG A 720 21.69 -16.61 6.22
N ASN A 721 22.26 -15.44 6.44
CA ASN A 721 21.74 -14.14 6.00
C ASN A 721 20.40 -13.71 6.63
N ASN A 722 20.00 -14.37 7.73
CA ASN A 722 18.81 -14.05 8.51
C ASN A 722 19.20 -13.68 9.95
N PRO A 723 18.26 -13.15 10.77
CA PRO A 723 18.53 -12.77 12.16
C PRO A 723 19.11 -13.90 13.01
N SER A 724 18.65 -15.14 12.84
CA SER A 724 19.18 -16.28 13.60
C SER A 724 20.62 -16.59 13.23
N GLY A 725 21.00 -16.50 11.95
CA GLY A 725 22.38 -16.66 11.51
C GLY A 725 23.29 -15.61 12.14
N LEU A 726 22.86 -14.34 12.13
CA LEU A 726 23.59 -13.24 12.75
C LEU A 726 23.80 -13.45 14.26
N PHE A 727 22.73 -13.83 14.97
CA PHE A 727 22.76 -14.13 16.40
C PHE A 727 23.75 -15.26 16.71
N ASN A 728 23.73 -16.36 15.95
CA ASN A 728 24.66 -17.47 16.12
C ASN A 728 26.13 -17.09 15.84
N GLN A 729 26.37 -16.18 14.88
CA GLN A 729 27.72 -15.65 14.64
C GLN A 729 28.24 -14.88 15.86
N LEU A 730 27.41 -14.01 16.45
CA LEU A 730 27.74 -13.23 17.64
C LEU A 730 27.90 -14.11 18.89
N LEU A 731 27.14 -15.20 19.02
CA LEU A 731 27.25 -16.16 20.13
C LEU A 731 28.64 -16.81 20.25
N ARG A 732 29.48 -16.76 19.22
CA ARG A 732 30.86 -17.24 19.30
C ARG A 732 31.73 -16.39 20.25
N HIS A 733 31.34 -15.14 20.51
CA HIS A 733 32.07 -14.24 21.40
C HIS A 733 31.64 -14.38 22.87
N PRO A 734 32.56 -14.59 23.83
CA PRO A 734 32.22 -14.73 25.26
C PRO A 734 31.39 -13.58 25.83
N ALA A 735 31.75 -12.32 25.54
CA ALA A 735 31.01 -11.16 26.06
C ALA A 735 29.57 -11.08 25.53
N PHE A 736 29.33 -11.48 24.26
CA PHE A 736 27.97 -11.50 23.73
C PHE A 736 27.13 -12.59 24.41
N ARG A 737 27.69 -13.76 24.66
CA ARG A 737 27.02 -14.82 25.44
C ARG A 737 26.62 -14.35 26.84
N GLN A 738 27.49 -13.60 27.51
CA GLN A 738 27.17 -13.00 28.81
C GLN A 738 26.02 -12.01 28.70
N ARG A 739 26.04 -11.14 27.67
CA ARG A 739 24.92 -10.24 27.40
C ARG A 739 23.60 -11.01 27.19
N VAL A 740 23.62 -12.13 26.46
CA VAL A 740 22.44 -13.01 26.32
C VAL A 740 21.96 -13.52 27.67
N LEU A 741 22.87 -14.02 28.53
CA LEU A 741 22.52 -14.48 29.87
C LEU A 741 21.89 -13.37 30.72
N SER A 742 22.40 -12.14 30.67
CA SER A 742 21.82 -11.00 31.38
C SER A 742 20.40 -10.69 30.90
N ARG A 743 20.14 -10.72 29.59
CA ARG A 743 18.78 -10.54 29.05
C ARG A 743 17.86 -11.72 29.41
N VAL A 744 18.37 -12.94 29.44
CA VAL A 744 17.60 -14.12 29.91
C VAL A 744 17.24 -13.96 31.39
N ARG A 745 18.16 -13.50 32.24
CA ARG A 745 17.87 -13.21 33.66
C ARG A 745 16.78 -12.16 33.78
N LEU A 746 16.92 -11.05 33.06
CA LEU A 746 15.97 -9.94 33.07
C LEU A 746 14.55 -10.37 32.70
N HIS A 747 14.40 -11.23 31.70
CA HIS A 747 13.08 -11.55 31.13
C HIS A 747 12.45 -12.83 31.66
N CYS A 748 13.24 -13.83 32.05
CA CYS A 748 12.71 -15.15 32.41
C CYS A 748 12.63 -15.40 33.93
N PHE A 749 13.15 -14.51 34.76
CA PHE A 749 13.19 -14.65 36.22
C PHE A 749 12.48 -13.47 36.91
N ASP A 750 12.28 -13.60 38.22
CA ASP A 750 11.71 -12.58 39.10
C ASP A 750 10.38 -12.02 38.54
N ASN A 751 10.31 -10.73 38.25
CA ASN A 751 9.13 -10.08 37.65
C ASN A 751 9.23 -9.91 36.12
N GLY A 752 10.13 -10.66 35.49
CA GLY A 752 10.47 -10.59 34.07
C GLY A 752 9.29 -10.90 33.14
N VAL A 753 9.36 -10.36 31.93
CA VAL A 753 8.27 -10.35 30.94
C VAL A 753 7.83 -11.75 30.51
N LEU A 754 8.78 -12.70 30.44
CA LEU A 754 8.58 -14.08 30.00
C LEU A 754 8.43 -15.07 31.16
N THR A 755 8.26 -14.60 32.39
CA THR A 755 7.87 -15.47 33.51
C THR A 755 6.47 -16.05 33.27
N PRO A 756 6.14 -17.24 33.79
CA PRO A 756 4.84 -17.88 33.58
C PRO A 756 3.67 -16.95 33.91
N THR A 757 3.72 -16.30 35.07
CA THR A 757 2.68 -15.37 35.55
C THR A 757 2.52 -14.16 34.63
N ARG A 758 3.62 -13.50 34.25
CA ARG A 758 3.56 -12.24 33.48
C ARG A 758 3.15 -12.49 32.03
N ALA A 759 3.64 -13.59 31.43
CA ALA A 759 3.24 -13.99 30.09
C ALA A 759 1.77 -14.43 30.02
N ALA A 760 1.32 -15.27 30.97
CA ALA A 760 -0.08 -15.70 31.06
C ALA A 760 -1.03 -14.52 31.27
N ALA A 761 -0.69 -13.59 32.19
CA ALA A 761 -1.52 -12.42 32.47
C ALA A 761 -1.69 -11.52 31.24
N ARG A 762 -0.61 -11.28 30.48
CA ARG A 762 -0.66 -10.50 29.23
C ARG A 762 -1.52 -11.16 28.17
N TYR A 763 -1.39 -12.48 27.99
CA TYR A 763 -2.24 -13.22 27.06
C TYR A 763 -3.71 -13.24 27.50
N ALA A 764 -3.99 -13.47 28.79
CA ALA A 764 -5.35 -13.48 29.35
C ALA A 764 -6.05 -12.13 29.19
N ALA A 765 -5.32 -11.01 29.38
CA ALA A 765 -5.85 -9.68 29.15
C ALA A 765 -6.31 -9.52 27.68
N MET A 766 -5.47 -9.93 26.71
CA MET A 766 -5.84 -9.90 25.29
C MET A 766 -7.00 -10.83 24.95
N ALA A 767 -7.05 -12.03 25.54
CA ALA A 767 -8.17 -12.95 25.36
C ALA A 767 -9.48 -12.34 25.88
N THR A 768 -9.41 -11.60 27.00
CA THR A 768 -10.55 -10.88 27.54
C THR A 768 -11.02 -9.77 26.60
N GLU A 769 -10.11 -9.04 25.95
CA GLU A 769 -10.44 -7.96 24.98
C GLU A 769 -11.41 -8.44 23.88
N ILE A 770 -11.25 -9.67 23.38
CA ILE A 770 -12.02 -10.18 22.22
C ILE A 770 -12.99 -11.31 22.54
N ASN A 771 -13.13 -11.72 23.80
CA ASN A 771 -13.94 -12.88 24.18
C ASN A 771 -15.38 -12.80 23.66
N ASP A 772 -15.99 -11.62 23.67
CA ASP A 772 -17.36 -11.45 23.15
C ASP A 772 -17.35 -11.21 21.63
N ALA A 773 -16.39 -10.43 21.14
CA ALA A 773 -16.25 -10.11 19.72
C ALA A 773 -16.03 -11.35 18.84
N ILE A 774 -15.35 -12.38 19.35
CA ILE A 774 -15.01 -13.59 18.59
C ILE A 774 -16.25 -14.44 18.25
N VAL A 775 -17.39 -14.26 18.94
CA VAL A 775 -18.66 -14.91 18.54
C VAL A 775 -19.08 -14.48 17.15
N ALA A 776 -18.85 -13.20 16.80
CA ALA A 776 -19.13 -12.69 15.46
C ALA A 776 -18.21 -13.29 14.40
N GLU A 777 -16.96 -13.63 14.76
CA GLU A 777 -16.06 -14.37 13.89
C GLU A 777 -16.53 -15.83 13.70
N SER A 778 -17.06 -16.48 14.74
CA SER A 778 -17.61 -17.84 14.64
C SER A 778 -18.76 -17.87 13.65
N ALA A 779 -19.69 -16.92 13.79
CA ALA A 779 -20.84 -16.79 12.90
C ALA A 779 -20.45 -16.43 11.47
N ARG A 780 -19.33 -15.72 11.26
CA ARG A 780 -18.96 -15.27 9.91
C ARG A 780 -18.09 -16.26 9.16
N TRP A 781 -17.14 -16.91 9.84
CA TRP A 781 -16.08 -17.70 9.21
C TRP A 781 -15.81 -19.04 9.88
N GLY A 782 -16.61 -19.45 10.87
CA GLY A 782 -16.45 -20.73 11.56
C GLY A 782 -16.67 -21.93 10.64
N ASP A 783 -17.52 -21.77 9.62
CA ASP A 783 -17.90 -22.79 8.62
C ASP A 783 -17.23 -22.60 7.26
N ALA A 784 -16.35 -21.60 7.10
CA ALA A 784 -15.73 -21.25 5.82
C ALA A 784 -14.96 -22.39 5.12
N GLN A 785 -14.57 -23.44 5.84
CA GLN A 785 -13.84 -24.60 5.30
C GLN A 785 -14.49 -25.95 5.66
N ARG A 786 -15.68 -25.95 6.27
CA ARG A 786 -16.29 -27.16 6.83
C ARG A 786 -17.77 -26.96 7.12
N ASP A 787 -18.54 -28.04 7.05
CA ASP A 787 -19.96 -27.97 7.36
C ASP A 787 -20.21 -27.66 8.84
N SER A 788 -19.48 -28.25 9.79
CA SER A 788 -19.65 -27.94 11.22
C SER A 788 -18.87 -26.69 11.62
N SER A 789 -19.57 -25.64 12.05
CA SER A 789 -18.98 -24.34 12.38
C SER A 789 -18.07 -24.43 13.61
N LEU A 790 -16.87 -23.86 13.50
CA LEU A 790 -16.00 -23.62 14.64
C LEU A 790 -16.55 -22.48 15.49
N THR A 791 -16.64 -22.67 16.80
CA THR A 791 -17.33 -21.74 17.70
C THR A 791 -16.43 -21.23 18.82
N ARG A 792 -16.86 -20.11 19.44
CA ARG A 792 -16.17 -19.61 20.63
C ARG A 792 -16.16 -20.64 21.76
N ASN A 793 -17.30 -21.26 22.06
CA ASN A 793 -17.43 -22.06 23.28
C ASN A 793 -16.78 -23.44 23.11
N ASP A 794 -16.86 -24.03 21.91
CA ASP A 794 -16.41 -25.41 21.67
C ASP A 794 -14.95 -25.48 21.19
N ASP A 795 -14.42 -24.40 20.60
CA ASP A 795 -13.05 -24.39 20.06
C ASP A 795 -12.17 -23.30 20.66
N TRP A 796 -12.61 -22.05 20.66
CA TRP A 796 -11.75 -20.93 21.06
C TRP A 796 -11.46 -20.91 22.57
N ILE A 797 -12.49 -21.10 23.42
CA ILE A 797 -12.33 -21.17 24.88
C ILE A 797 -11.45 -22.37 25.27
N PRO A 798 -11.69 -23.60 24.77
CA PRO A 798 -10.82 -24.73 25.06
C PRO A 798 -9.36 -24.51 24.63
N GLU A 799 -9.11 -23.90 23.47
CA GLU A 799 -7.73 -23.59 23.06
C GLU A 799 -7.09 -22.49 23.92
N ARG A 800 -7.84 -21.47 24.34
CA ARG A 800 -7.38 -20.46 25.31
C ARG A 800 -7.00 -21.12 26.63
N ASP A 801 -7.88 -21.98 27.14
CA ASP A 801 -7.68 -22.65 28.43
C ASP A 801 -6.51 -23.63 28.35
N ARG A 802 -6.32 -24.33 27.23
CA ARG A 802 -5.12 -25.13 27.00
C ARG A 802 -3.85 -24.28 27.07
N LEU A 803 -3.85 -23.08 26.48
CA LEU A 803 -2.69 -22.19 26.53
C LEU A 803 -2.41 -21.73 27.97
N LEU A 804 -3.43 -21.30 28.71
CA LEU A 804 -3.32 -20.87 30.10
C LEU A 804 -2.89 -22.01 31.04
N ASN A 805 -3.38 -23.23 30.82
CA ASN A 805 -3.17 -24.35 31.73
C ASN A 805 -1.98 -25.24 31.37
N ALA A 806 -1.53 -25.25 30.12
CA ALA A 806 -0.47 -26.15 29.65
C ALA A 806 0.68 -25.47 28.91
N TRP A 807 0.48 -24.30 28.29
CA TRP A 807 1.57 -23.58 27.62
C TRP A 807 2.33 -22.68 28.60
N PHE A 808 1.67 -21.66 29.15
CA PHE A 808 2.36 -20.64 29.95
C PHE A 808 3.01 -21.18 31.23
N PRO A 809 2.42 -22.13 31.98
CA PRO A 809 3.04 -22.67 33.19
C PRO A 809 4.40 -23.32 32.93
N GLU A 810 4.55 -23.99 31.79
CA GLU A 810 5.75 -24.77 31.47
C GLU A 810 6.75 -24.03 30.59
N ARG A 811 6.29 -23.09 29.76
CA ARG A 811 7.10 -22.62 28.62
C ARG A 811 8.42 -21.97 29.02
N THR A 812 8.44 -21.20 30.11
CA THR A 812 9.66 -20.54 30.59
C THR A 812 10.72 -21.56 31.00
N ARG A 813 10.34 -22.61 31.75
CA ARG A 813 11.23 -23.71 32.13
C ARG A 813 11.78 -24.41 30.89
N VAL A 814 10.93 -24.75 29.93
CA VAL A 814 11.35 -25.42 28.69
C VAL A 814 12.29 -24.53 27.87
N LEU A 815 12.04 -23.23 27.75
CA LEU A 815 12.95 -22.31 27.06
C LEU A 815 14.34 -22.31 27.71
N LEU A 816 14.42 -22.27 29.04
CA LEU A 816 15.68 -22.31 29.76
C LEU A 816 16.43 -23.63 29.51
N GLU A 817 15.74 -24.77 29.54
CA GLU A 817 16.31 -26.08 29.17
C GLU A 817 16.82 -26.09 27.72
N GLN A 818 16.03 -25.60 26.77
CA GLN A 818 16.40 -25.51 25.36
C GLN A 818 17.61 -24.60 25.11
N LEU A 819 17.77 -23.53 25.89
CA LEU A 819 18.93 -22.63 25.82
C LEU A 819 20.20 -23.30 26.39
N ASN A 820 20.03 -24.15 27.41
CA ASN A 820 21.12 -24.89 28.04
C ASN A 820 21.62 -26.03 27.15
N ASP A 821 20.71 -26.78 26.55
CA ASP A 821 21.01 -27.94 25.69
C ASP A 821 21.82 -27.58 24.44
N VAL A 822 21.79 -26.33 24.00
CA VAL A 822 22.57 -25.86 22.84
C VAL A 822 24.06 -25.69 23.21
N GLY A 823 24.43 -25.87 24.49
CA GLY A 823 25.83 -25.91 24.96
C GLY A 823 26.57 -24.58 24.89
N ASN A 824 25.95 -23.54 24.32
CA ASN A 824 26.62 -22.29 24.01
C ASN A 824 26.50 -21.24 25.12
N LEU A 825 25.41 -21.21 25.89
CA LEU A 825 25.19 -20.16 26.90
C LEU A 825 25.82 -20.46 28.26
N GLY A 826 26.19 -21.72 28.52
CA GLY A 826 26.91 -22.10 29.75
C GLY A 826 26.14 -21.72 31.02
N TYR A 827 24.83 -21.93 31.04
CA TYR A 827 24.04 -21.74 32.26
C TYR A 827 24.48 -22.79 33.30
N ILE A 828 25.24 -22.34 34.29
CA ILE A 828 25.22 -22.97 35.60
C ILE A 828 23.87 -22.56 36.19
N LYS A 829 23.02 -23.55 36.50
CA LYS A 829 21.80 -23.34 37.27
C LYS A 829 22.09 -22.34 38.39
N SER A 830 21.35 -21.23 38.44
CA SER A 830 21.44 -20.32 39.59
C SER A 830 21.30 -21.18 40.85
N PRO A 831 22.19 -21.04 41.85
CA PRO A 831 22.09 -21.84 43.06
C PRO A 831 20.67 -21.75 43.63
N ASP A 832 20.04 -22.88 43.96
CA ASP A 832 18.74 -22.84 44.61
C ASP A 832 18.94 -22.20 45.98
N LEU A 833 18.08 -21.25 46.35
CA LEU A 833 18.10 -20.67 47.69
C LEU A 833 17.06 -21.40 48.53
N LYS A 834 17.48 -21.96 49.66
CA LYS A 834 16.59 -22.46 50.70
C LYS A 834 16.65 -21.51 51.89
N VAL A 835 15.53 -20.84 52.14
CA VAL A 835 15.40 -19.88 53.24
C VAL A 835 14.83 -20.63 54.45
N THR A 836 15.50 -20.53 55.60
CA THR A 836 15.00 -20.92 56.92
C THR A 836 14.72 -19.66 57.74
N ASP A 837 14.19 -19.82 58.96
CA ASP A 837 13.88 -18.68 59.84
C ASP A 837 15.11 -17.83 60.21
N ASP A 838 16.32 -18.40 60.09
CA ASP A 838 17.60 -17.83 60.53
C ASP A 838 18.73 -17.87 59.49
N ALA A 839 18.51 -18.49 58.31
CA ALA A 839 19.56 -18.67 57.31
C ALA A 839 19.05 -18.68 55.86
N ILE A 840 19.96 -18.34 54.93
CA ILE A 840 19.78 -18.56 53.50
C ILE A 840 20.83 -19.59 53.08
N GLU A 841 20.38 -20.81 52.79
CA GLU A 841 21.21 -21.87 52.22
C GLU A 841 21.30 -21.70 50.70
N ILE A 842 22.53 -21.54 50.21
CA ILE A 842 22.84 -21.48 48.78
C ILE A 842 23.19 -22.89 48.29
N LEU A 843 22.27 -23.53 47.58
CA LEU A 843 22.39 -24.89 47.06
C LEU A 843 22.93 -24.86 45.62
N ALA A 844 24.25 -25.06 45.48
CA ALA A 844 24.89 -25.22 44.17
C ALA A 844 25.49 -26.62 44.05
N THR A 845 25.20 -27.31 42.94
CA THR A 845 25.73 -28.67 42.68
C THR A 845 27.07 -28.67 41.95
N THR A 846 27.47 -27.56 41.34
CA THR A 846 28.76 -27.37 40.63
C THR A 846 29.14 -25.88 40.57
N GLY A 847 30.44 -25.58 40.41
CA GLY A 847 30.95 -24.21 40.17
C GLY A 847 31.39 -23.45 41.44
N THR A 848 31.82 -22.20 41.24
CA THR A 848 32.15 -21.25 42.31
C THR A 848 31.02 -20.22 42.42
N VAL A 849 30.40 -20.12 43.59
CA VAL A 849 29.28 -19.19 43.79
C VAL A 849 29.77 -17.87 44.37
N TYR A 850 29.27 -16.77 43.82
CA TYR A 850 29.45 -15.42 44.33
C TYR A 850 28.07 -14.85 44.70
N PHE A 851 27.96 -14.12 45.80
CA PHE A 851 26.73 -13.44 46.22
C PHE A 851 27.03 -12.05 46.75
N THR A 852 26.03 -11.18 46.72
CA THR A 852 26.03 -9.82 47.26
C THR A 852 24.85 -9.67 48.21
N THR A 853 24.91 -8.72 49.15
CA THR A 853 23.83 -8.44 50.11
C THR A 853 23.32 -7.00 50.03
N ASP A 854 23.86 -6.23 49.07
CA ASP A 854 23.65 -4.79 48.88
C ASP A 854 22.91 -4.48 47.56
N ASP A 855 22.22 -5.48 46.99
CA ASP A 855 21.48 -5.42 45.71
C ASP A 855 22.37 -5.22 44.46
N SER A 856 23.70 -5.15 44.61
CA SER A 856 24.62 -5.11 43.46
C SER A 856 24.73 -6.48 42.79
N ASP A 857 24.88 -6.55 41.46
CA ASP A 857 25.11 -7.85 40.79
C ASP A 857 26.45 -8.44 41.25
N PRO A 858 26.53 -9.71 41.70
CA PRO A 858 27.79 -10.33 42.11
C PRO A 858 28.84 -10.48 40.98
N ARG A 859 28.48 -10.12 39.74
CA ARG A 859 29.35 -10.12 38.56
C ARG A 859 29.34 -8.74 37.87
N ARG A 860 30.51 -8.27 37.42
CA ARG A 860 30.65 -7.04 36.60
C ARG A 860 30.35 -7.31 35.13
N ASP A 861 30.11 -6.23 34.37
CA ASP A 861 29.86 -6.27 32.91
C ASP A 861 31.00 -6.92 32.10
N ASP A 862 32.24 -6.86 32.59
CA ASP A 862 33.42 -7.50 31.98
C ASP A 862 33.55 -8.99 32.29
N GLY A 863 32.63 -9.54 33.11
CA GLY A 863 32.58 -10.93 33.50
C GLY A 863 33.43 -11.31 34.70
N THR A 864 34.12 -10.37 35.34
CA THR A 864 34.83 -10.59 36.60
C THR A 864 33.87 -10.49 37.80
N PRO A 865 34.18 -11.11 38.95
CA PRO A 865 33.38 -10.92 40.17
C PRO A 865 33.31 -9.44 40.56
N ASN A 866 32.13 -8.98 40.98
CA ASN A 866 31.99 -7.67 41.57
C ASN A 866 32.84 -7.58 42.85
N PRO A 867 33.62 -6.52 43.09
CA PRO A 867 34.40 -6.38 44.32
C PRO A 867 33.60 -6.46 45.62
N THR A 868 32.29 -6.15 45.59
CA THR A 868 31.37 -6.32 46.71
C THR A 868 30.86 -7.76 46.87
N ALA A 869 31.13 -8.64 45.89
CA ALA A 869 30.68 -10.01 45.90
C ALA A 869 31.53 -10.90 46.80
N THR A 870 30.84 -11.69 47.62
CA THR A 870 31.43 -12.68 48.51
C THR A 870 31.38 -14.06 47.85
N ILE A 871 32.50 -14.79 47.89
CA ILE A 871 32.64 -16.15 47.36
C ILE A 871 32.20 -17.19 48.41
N VAL A 872 31.33 -18.13 48.02
CA VAL A 872 30.91 -19.26 48.86
C VAL A 872 32.04 -20.31 48.88
N LYS A 873 32.79 -20.40 49.99
CA LYS A 873 33.92 -21.32 50.19
C LYS A 873 33.61 -22.50 51.13
N GLY A 874 32.40 -23.08 51.06
CA GLY A 874 32.08 -24.29 51.81
C GLY A 874 31.99 -24.15 53.34
N PHE A 875 31.72 -22.93 53.85
CA PHE A 875 31.45 -22.67 55.27
C PHE A 875 30.28 -21.70 55.42
N THR A 876 29.59 -21.77 56.56
CA THR A 876 28.61 -20.78 57.01
C THR A 876 29.25 -19.39 57.01
N VAL A 877 28.70 -18.46 56.23
CA VAL A 877 29.05 -17.05 56.29
C VAL A 877 28.00 -16.38 57.17
N GLU A 878 28.35 -16.08 58.42
CA GLU A 878 27.50 -15.27 59.29
C GLU A 878 27.65 -13.81 58.87
N SER A 879 26.58 -13.23 58.33
CA SER A 879 26.47 -11.80 58.08
C SER A 879 25.37 -11.26 58.98
N GLU A 880 25.71 -10.30 59.83
CA GLU A 880 24.75 -9.62 60.70
C GLU A 880 23.92 -8.65 59.83
N LEU A 881 22.78 -9.12 59.32
CA LEU A 881 21.87 -8.30 58.51
C LEU A 881 21.25 -7.18 59.36
N LEU A 882 20.92 -7.51 60.60
CA LEU A 882 20.39 -6.62 61.62
C LEU A 882 21.01 -7.03 62.96
N PRO A 883 21.75 -6.12 63.62
CA PRO A 883 22.27 -6.39 64.94
C PRO A 883 21.23 -6.89 65.93
N LYS A 884 21.63 -7.82 66.79
CA LYS A 884 20.77 -8.21 67.92
C LYS A 884 20.58 -6.98 68.80
N SER A 885 19.32 -6.55 68.96
CA SER A 885 18.90 -5.27 69.58
C SER A 885 18.89 -4.05 68.65
N SER A 886 18.89 -4.24 67.34
CA SER A 886 18.54 -3.17 66.40
C SER A 886 17.13 -2.67 66.67
N GLU A 887 17.02 -1.35 66.83
CA GLU A 887 15.75 -0.62 66.84
C GLU A 887 15.25 -0.52 65.40
N TRP A 888 14.08 -1.08 65.11
CA TRP A 888 13.45 -1.03 63.79
C TRP A 888 12.06 -0.45 63.91
N LYS A 889 11.77 0.59 63.14
CA LYS A 889 10.48 1.25 63.18
C LYS A 889 9.47 0.59 62.24
N TYR A 890 8.25 0.39 62.71
CA TYR A 890 7.14 -0.16 61.95
C TYR A 890 5.86 0.66 62.13
N LEU A 891 5.03 0.65 61.08
CA LEU A 891 3.68 1.22 61.08
C LEU A 891 2.66 0.10 60.83
N ASP A 892 2.11 -0.44 61.92
CA ASP A 892 1.07 -1.47 61.87
C ASP A 892 -0.32 -0.84 62.08
N ASN A 893 -0.82 -0.16 61.05
CA ASN A 893 -2.16 0.44 61.03
C ASN A 893 -3.01 -0.03 59.83
N GLY A 894 -2.53 -1.03 59.08
CA GLY A 894 -3.19 -1.59 57.91
C GLY A 894 -3.19 -0.71 56.65
N SER A 895 -2.40 0.38 56.62
CA SER A 895 -2.29 1.25 55.44
C SER A 895 -1.08 0.90 54.55
N ASP A 896 -1.25 0.99 53.22
CA ASP A 896 -0.17 0.87 52.25
C ASP A 896 0.58 2.21 52.14
N GLN A 897 1.86 2.21 52.50
CA GLN A 897 2.72 3.40 52.50
C GLN A 897 3.49 3.60 51.18
N GLY A 898 3.32 2.70 50.19
CA GLY A 898 4.08 2.73 48.96
C GLY A 898 5.59 2.57 49.18
N THR A 899 6.42 3.16 48.31
CA THR A 899 7.90 3.09 48.39
C THR A 899 8.56 4.36 48.94
N GLY A 900 7.81 5.46 49.07
CA GLY A 900 8.34 6.78 49.46
C GLY A 900 8.87 6.85 50.90
N TRP A 901 8.53 5.88 51.75
CA TRP A 901 9.05 5.78 53.12
C TRP A 901 10.55 5.43 53.20
N ARG A 902 11.14 5.01 52.09
CA ARG A 902 12.57 4.63 52.00
C ARG A 902 13.49 5.80 51.64
N GLU A 903 12.95 6.99 51.39
CA GLU A 903 13.74 8.16 51.00
C GLU A 903 14.54 8.73 52.19
N PRO A 904 15.77 9.25 51.98
CA PRO A 904 16.66 9.72 53.06
C PRO A 904 16.12 10.83 53.98
N GLY A 905 15.00 11.46 53.62
CA GLY A 905 14.35 12.53 54.39
C GLY A 905 12.95 12.19 54.90
N PHE A 906 12.54 10.92 54.85
CA PHE A 906 11.22 10.51 55.31
C PHE A 906 11.11 10.59 56.84
N ASP A 907 10.04 11.25 57.35
CA ASP A 907 9.79 11.37 58.78
C ASP A 907 9.00 10.16 59.30
N ASP A 908 9.74 9.21 59.86
CA ASP A 908 9.22 8.00 60.51
C ASP A 908 9.16 8.13 62.05
N SER A 909 9.28 9.35 62.61
CA SER A 909 9.36 9.58 64.06
C SER A 909 8.15 9.07 64.86
N ARG A 910 7.01 8.87 64.19
CA ARG A 910 5.77 8.35 64.80
C ARG A 910 5.59 6.84 64.68
N TRP A 911 6.46 6.15 63.94
CA TRP A 911 6.42 4.70 63.80
C TRP A 911 6.95 4.05 65.08
N LYS A 912 6.37 2.91 65.48
CA LYS A 912 6.79 2.21 66.71
C LYS A 912 8.13 1.53 66.45
N SER A 913 9.10 1.69 67.34
CA SER A 913 10.40 1.01 67.26
C SER A 913 10.44 -0.32 67.99
#